data_AF-A0A972DRH9-F1
#
_entry.id   AF-A0A972DRH9-F1
#
_cell.length_a   1.000
_cell.length_b   1.000
_cell.length_c   1.000
_cell.angle_alpha   90.00
_cell.angle_beta   90.00
_cell.angle_gamma   90.00
#
_symmetry.space_group_name_H-M   'P 1'
#
loop_
_entity.id
_entity.type
_entity.pdbx_description
1 polymer ?
#
loop_
_entity_poly.entity_id
_entity_poly.type
_entity_poly.pdbx_seq_one_letter_code
_entity_poly.pdbx_strand_id
1 'polypeptide(L)'
;MMRPRFSFLLLFLLLSVRSAGAAIAEVEGFPVATQFSPVPSGDGWKGEDGPLSEATLHATVENIRAHGFTGIEAPTHRPPEEQAIILDYAQSLGMFITVHTGALEFFGRTEPPAICVYSPEYAKAVRANAEKALAPLANIPRLYSAFVYQDEPFHWGPQSFGYNPEVKAEFQRRYGYELPPDLESIRNDPQKWQDVIDFRSAYFPDGWRQVYQIVKELNPDFKVVLTHDSHNTFGAGFSSHSEIAIDDIFHWGGDFADMFVFDIYPYMMFDFRFGRPALLPKPRISQTHYSMAQMRNLTRSHGKELGFWVGTYNPAWFKDFLGPDLAAMSWAEREMSMTAVANGADFLLTGYKIPVDAGHWESFGAGLRLLQKAGAPLLDAPKLKAKACMLFPRTQYIQLQQEYFNVGLSFELFLRAFGELDILHEDQVVDNTLDGYQLLVLFDVALLPEPVARHVAQFVANGGTLVADCVPGLGADRKPMQVMEELFGVESAETGRIQRAGHWVPYRQQAPSWANLPADRPDESIFKTDSLKGEVMEIPLDLPLISPRACSVTTGRILATTAAGLPAVVHRATGEGQTFLLGFCLQDTYFHTWETENASARNQLRSLLTALTRAAGVRPHVASTNPDIEATVRANQDEGYLFVINHETTVAETTVPLADLPFAVDLIIDLASERPVPFVASNDGALRCELAVPHGEVALLKLVPASAGATDARAEEAKGSFMVWQLPNQTTTQMMSYVIRGRGGKVIVIDGGNGGDAPYLAQFLEALGNRVDAWFITHPHSDHFDALCEIVKSPGKLEIQAIYASLPSLDWMQKHTSDGERASFELFHQAIAQAERSLIDLDAGQELQLDGIRIEVLGVDNPEITQNPVNNSSMVLRMSDPQKSVLFLADLGEEGGDKLLRGPLADRLPSDYVQMAHHGQTGVKEDFYRHVNPRNCLWPTPIWLWNNDNGGGANSGPWRTLEVRAWMDRLPIQRHYKMFDGLIRIE
;
A
#
# COMPACT_ATOMS: atom_id res chain seq x y z
N MET A 1 -3.88 -6.79 52.99
CA MET A 1 -5.27 -6.91 53.47
C MET A 1 -6.13 -7.22 52.25
N MET A 2 -6.64 -8.46 52.18
CA MET A 2 -7.53 -8.94 51.11
C MET A 2 -8.84 -8.16 51.06
N ARG A 3 -9.38 -7.94 49.86
CA ARG A 3 -10.83 -7.84 49.56
C ARG A 3 -11.05 -7.98 48.03
N PRO A 4 -12.25 -8.41 47.57
CA PRO A 4 -12.39 -9.67 46.85
C PRO A 4 -12.97 -9.54 45.44
N ARG A 5 -12.79 -10.61 44.65
CA ARG A 5 -13.48 -10.88 43.39
C ARG A 5 -15.00 -10.95 43.61
N PHE A 6 -15.76 -10.16 42.86
CA PHE A 6 -17.20 -10.35 42.67
C PHE A 6 -17.53 -10.38 41.18
N SER A 7 -18.38 -11.34 40.84
CA SER A 7 -18.76 -11.85 39.53
C SER A 7 -19.29 -10.82 38.54
N PHE A 8 -18.63 -10.71 37.39
CA PHE A 8 -19.17 -10.14 36.15
C PHE A 8 -20.01 -11.22 35.44
N LEU A 9 -21.26 -11.41 35.86
CA LEU A 9 -22.21 -12.22 35.09
C LEU A 9 -23.66 -11.85 35.42
N LEU A 10 -24.01 -10.56 35.39
CA LEU A 10 -25.41 -10.12 35.37
C LEU A 10 -25.59 -8.64 34.96
N LEU A 11 -24.88 -8.20 33.92
CA LEU A 11 -25.06 -6.87 33.34
C LEU A 11 -25.03 -6.93 31.81
N PHE A 12 -25.76 -7.90 31.23
CA PHE A 12 -25.84 -8.07 29.77
C PHE A 12 -27.27 -8.26 29.25
N LEU A 13 -28.31 -8.01 30.07
CA LEU A 13 -29.67 -8.32 29.66
C LEU A 13 -30.72 -7.21 29.76
N LEU A 14 -30.38 -5.97 30.13
CA LEU A 14 -31.34 -4.87 30.19
C LEU A 14 -30.66 -3.53 29.85
N LEU A 15 -31.20 -2.83 28.82
CA LEU A 15 -30.71 -1.64 28.07
C LEU A 15 -29.92 -2.06 26.81
N SER A 16 -30.35 -1.83 25.58
CA SER A 16 -31.42 -1.03 24.99
C SER A 16 -31.97 -1.75 23.77
N VAL A 17 -33.22 -1.48 23.40
CA VAL A 17 -33.67 -1.65 22.01
C VAL A 17 -32.78 -0.73 21.18
N ARG A 18 -31.68 -1.26 20.63
CA ARG A 18 -30.99 -0.60 19.52
C ARG A 18 -32.00 -0.56 18.39
N SER A 19 -32.40 0.64 17.96
CA SER A 19 -32.88 0.80 16.59
C SER A 19 -31.86 0.11 15.69
N ALA A 20 -32.32 -0.69 14.74
CA ALA A 20 -31.48 -1.30 13.73
C ALA A 20 -30.81 -0.18 12.91
N GLY A 21 -29.69 0.36 13.41
CA GLY A 21 -28.78 1.15 12.62
C GLY A 21 -28.15 0.23 11.58
N ALA A 22 -28.01 0.72 10.35
CA ALA A 22 -27.30 -0.02 9.31
C ALA A 22 -25.87 -0.28 9.79
N ALA A 23 -25.49 -1.55 9.91
CA ALA A 23 -24.10 -1.94 10.16
C ALA A 23 -23.26 -1.56 8.93
N ILE A 24 -22.02 -1.10 9.14
CA ILE A 24 -21.09 -0.80 8.03
C ILE A 24 -20.87 -2.08 7.22
N ALA A 25 -20.88 -1.95 5.88
CA ALA A 25 -20.59 -3.07 4.99
C ALA A 25 -19.18 -3.63 5.23
N GLU A 26 -19.09 -4.94 5.45
CA GLU A 26 -17.81 -5.65 5.32
C GLU A 26 -17.41 -5.72 3.84
N VAL A 27 -16.14 -5.41 3.57
CA VAL A 27 -15.56 -5.39 2.22
C VAL A 27 -14.58 -6.55 2.10
N GLU A 28 -14.73 -7.39 1.06
CA GLU A 28 -13.91 -8.60 0.85
C GLU A 28 -12.50 -8.29 0.28
N GLY A 29 -12.20 -7.03 -0.03
CA GLY A 29 -10.94 -6.57 -0.63
C GLY A 29 -10.62 -5.12 -0.28
N PHE A 30 -9.71 -4.50 -1.04
CA PHE A 30 -9.37 -3.09 -0.83
C PHE A 30 -10.56 -2.20 -1.27
N PRO A 31 -11.00 -1.20 -0.46
CA PRO A 31 -12.20 -0.44 -0.76
C PRO A 31 -11.89 0.67 -1.79
N VAL A 32 -12.51 0.52 -2.98
CA VAL A 32 -12.35 1.41 -4.13
C VAL A 32 -13.73 1.74 -4.68
N ALA A 33 -14.11 3.01 -4.63
CA ALA A 33 -15.41 3.49 -5.09
C ALA A 33 -15.30 4.37 -6.34
N THR A 34 -16.38 4.43 -7.11
CA THR A 34 -16.53 5.36 -8.22
C THR A 34 -17.92 5.99 -8.25
N GLN A 35 -18.02 7.23 -8.69
CA GLN A 35 -19.29 7.80 -9.12
C GLN A 35 -19.78 7.05 -10.36
N PHE A 36 -21.04 6.58 -10.34
CA PHE A 36 -21.59 5.84 -11.48
C PHE A 36 -21.49 6.65 -12.78
N SER A 37 -20.78 6.11 -13.76
CA SER A 37 -20.30 6.82 -14.94
C SER A 37 -20.41 5.99 -16.21
N PRO A 38 -20.44 6.62 -17.41
CA PRO A 38 -20.23 5.91 -18.66
C PRO A 38 -18.90 5.19 -18.68
N VAL A 39 -18.86 3.97 -19.22
CA VAL A 39 -17.64 3.16 -19.35
C VAL A 39 -17.09 3.26 -20.78
N PRO A 40 -15.82 3.67 -20.98
CA PRO A 40 -15.30 3.96 -22.32
C PRO A 40 -15.01 2.71 -23.17
N SER A 41 -14.84 1.54 -22.57
CA SER A 41 -14.68 0.23 -23.24
C SER A 41 -15.57 -0.85 -22.60
N GLY A 42 -15.66 -2.02 -23.22
CA GLY A 42 -16.50 -3.14 -22.76
C GLY A 42 -18.01 -2.91 -22.90
N ASP A 43 -18.83 -3.72 -22.25
CA ASP A 43 -20.29 -3.57 -22.23
C ASP A 43 -20.74 -2.54 -21.19
N GLY A 44 -21.89 -1.89 -21.41
CA GLY A 44 -22.47 -0.88 -20.51
C GLY A 44 -22.77 0.45 -21.20
N TRP A 45 -23.14 1.45 -20.39
CA TRP A 45 -23.51 2.80 -20.80
C TRP A 45 -22.32 3.53 -21.45
N LYS A 46 -22.54 4.12 -22.62
CA LYS A 46 -21.50 4.80 -23.42
C LYS A 46 -21.62 6.32 -23.42
N GLY A 47 -22.43 6.86 -22.51
CA GLY A 47 -22.62 8.29 -22.34
C GLY A 47 -23.74 8.86 -23.19
N GLU A 48 -24.58 8.00 -23.79
CA GLU A 48 -25.82 8.43 -24.42
C GLU A 48 -26.76 9.11 -23.41
N ASP A 49 -27.39 10.20 -23.86
CA ASP A 49 -28.42 10.92 -23.10
C ASP A 49 -29.75 10.15 -23.09
N GLY A 50 -30.59 10.41 -22.09
CA GLY A 50 -31.92 9.80 -21.97
C GLY A 50 -31.96 8.53 -21.11
N PRO A 51 -33.12 7.84 -21.06
CA PRO A 51 -33.31 6.68 -20.19
C PRO A 51 -32.49 5.48 -20.68
N LEU A 52 -31.91 4.74 -19.74
CA LEU A 52 -31.13 3.54 -20.02
C LEU A 52 -31.96 2.29 -19.71
N SER A 53 -31.71 1.21 -20.46
CA SER A 53 -32.31 -0.07 -20.15
C SER A 53 -31.70 -0.67 -18.88
N GLU A 54 -32.46 -1.45 -18.12
CA GLU A 54 -31.95 -2.19 -16.96
C GLU A 54 -30.74 -3.06 -17.31
N ALA A 55 -30.74 -3.70 -18.49
CA ALA A 55 -29.61 -4.47 -18.99
C ALA A 55 -28.34 -3.60 -19.19
N THR A 56 -28.50 -2.36 -19.68
CA THR A 56 -27.39 -1.42 -19.82
C THR A 56 -26.85 -0.97 -18.46
N LEU A 57 -27.74 -0.72 -17.50
CA LEU A 57 -27.36 -0.35 -16.12
C LEU A 57 -26.57 -1.48 -15.45
N HIS A 58 -27.09 -2.72 -15.49
CA HIS A 58 -26.41 -3.90 -14.95
C HIS A 58 -25.06 -4.14 -15.62
N ALA A 59 -24.99 -4.08 -16.95
CA ALA A 59 -23.73 -4.24 -17.68
C ALA A 59 -22.69 -3.19 -17.30
N THR A 60 -23.12 -1.95 -17.00
CA THR A 60 -22.22 -0.88 -16.53
C THR A 60 -21.65 -1.18 -15.14
N VAL A 61 -22.49 -1.66 -14.22
CA VAL A 61 -22.05 -2.07 -12.87
C VAL A 61 -21.08 -3.26 -12.94
N GLU A 62 -21.36 -4.28 -13.76
CA GLU A 62 -20.43 -5.40 -13.96
C GLU A 62 -19.11 -4.96 -14.56
N ASN A 63 -19.13 -4.03 -15.52
CA ASN A 63 -17.91 -3.48 -16.10
C ASN A 63 -17.07 -2.76 -15.04
N ILE A 64 -17.67 -1.87 -14.25
CA ILE A 64 -17.02 -1.20 -13.12
C ILE A 64 -16.40 -2.24 -12.17
N ARG A 65 -17.17 -3.25 -11.74
CA ARG A 65 -16.69 -4.31 -10.85
C ARG A 65 -15.54 -5.12 -11.45
N ALA A 66 -15.62 -5.48 -12.73
CA ALA A 66 -14.56 -6.20 -13.45
C ALA A 66 -13.24 -5.41 -13.57
N HIS A 67 -13.31 -4.08 -13.40
CA HIS A 67 -12.14 -3.19 -13.33
C HIS A 67 -11.61 -3.02 -11.90
N GLY A 68 -12.06 -3.83 -10.93
CA GLY A 68 -11.48 -3.88 -9.58
C GLY A 68 -12.09 -2.88 -8.59
N PHE A 69 -13.16 -2.19 -8.97
CA PHE A 69 -13.96 -1.38 -8.05
C PHE A 69 -14.82 -2.26 -7.15
N THR A 70 -14.88 -1.92 -5.87
CA THR A 70 -15.62 -2.63 -4.82
C THR A 70 -16.79 -1.83 -4.28
N GLY A 71 -16.97 -0.57 -4.71
CA GLY A 71 -18.10 0.26 -4.33
C GLY A 71 -18.57 1.28 -5.38
N ILE A 72 -19.76 1.83 -5.15
CA ILE A 72 -20.37 2.89 -5.96
C ILE A 72 -20.77 4.06 -5.05
N GLU A 73 -20.56 5.28 -5.52
CA GLU A 73 -21.08 6.48 -4.86
C GLU A 73 -22.52 6.80 -5.27
N ALA A 74 -23.35 7.13 -4.29
CA ALA A 74 -24.67 7.73 -4.48
C ALA A 74 -24.66 9.22 -4.08
N PRO A 75 -25.38 10.09 -4.81
CA PRO A 75 -26.29 9.80 -5.92
C PRO A 75 -25.56 9.43 -7.23
N THR A 76 -26.18 8.60 -8.08
CA THR A 76 -25.55 8.00 -9.27
C THR A 76 -25.58 8.87 -10.52
N HIS A 77 -25.95 10.15 -10.41
CA HIS A 77 -26.19 11.07 -11.54
C HIS A 77 -27.23 10.58 -12.56
N ARG A 78 -28.07 9.60 -12.17
CA ARG A 78 -29.17 9.06 -12.96
C ARG A 78 -30.53 9.36 -12.28
N PRO A 79 -31.66 9.31 -13.02
CA PRO A 79 -32.98 9.47 -12.42
C PRO A 79 -33.24 8.49 -11.26
N PRO A 80 -34.09 8.84 -10.27
CA PRO A 80 -34.32 8.02 -9.08
C PRO A 80 -34.68 6.56 -9.36
N GLU A 81 -35.47 6.29 -10.41
CA GLU A 81 -35.84 4.94 -10.83
C GLU A 81 -34.64 4.11 -11.31
N GLU A 82 -33.70 4.72 -12.03
CA GLU A 82 -32.48 4.05 -12.49
C GLU A 82 -31.46 3.93 -11.37
N GLN A 83 -31.37 4.93 -10.49
CA GLN A 83 -30.52 4.88 -9.30
C GLN A 83 -30.88 3.68 -8.42
N ALA A 84 -32.17 3.42 -8.18
CA ALA A 84 -32.61 2.27 -7.40
C ALA A 84 -32.09 0.96 -8.02
N ILE A 85 -32.24 0.79 -9.34
CA ILE A 85 -31.74 -0.39 -10.07
C ILE A 85 -30.22 -0.54 -9.92
N ILE A 86 -29.46 0.55 -10.12
CA ILE A 86 -27.99 0.54 -10.00
C ILE A 86 -27.56 0.11 -8.60
N LEU A 87 -28.13 0.72 -7.56
CA LEU A 87 -27.74 0.45 -6.17
C LEU A 87 -28.17 -0.95 -5.72
N ASP A 88 -29.37 -1.40 -6.09
CA ASP A 88 -29.84 -2.75 -5.75
C ASP A 88 -28.97 -3.82 -6.41
N TYR A 89 -28.65 -3.64 -7.69
CA TYR A 89 -27.82 -4.59 -8.43
C TYR A 89 -26.38 -4.61 -7.92
N ALA A 90 -25.74 -3.45 -7.72
CA ALA A 90 -24.39 -3.37 -7.18
C ALA A 90 -24.27 -4.05 -5.80
N GLN A 91 -25.24 -3.81 -4.91
CA GLN A 91 -25.27 -4.45 -3.60
C GLN A 91 -25.48 -5.96 -3.69
N SER A 92 -26.25 -6.45 -4.67
CA SER A 92 -26.43 -7.88 -4.92
C SER A 92 -25.13 -8.59 -5.34
N LEU A 93 -24.18 -7.84 -5.91
CA LEU A 93 -22.85 -8.31 -6.28
C LEU A 93 -21.82 -8.15 -5.16
N GLY A 94 -22.24 -7.71 -3.97
CA GLY A 94 -21.37 -7.48 -2.82
C GLY A 94 -20.68 -6.10 -2.81
N MET A 95 -20.98 -5.21 -3.76
CA MET A 95 -20.40 -3.86 -3.76
C MET A 95 -20.95 -3.02 -2.60
N PHE A 96 -20.12 -2.17 -2.00
CA PHE A 96 -20.54 -1.22 -0.98
C PHE A 96 -21.01 0.10 -1.58
N ILE A 97 -21.77 0.88 -0.82
CA ILE A 97 -22.25 2.20 -1.23
C ILE A 97 -21.63 3.28 -0.32
N THR A 98 -21.00 4.28 -0.92
CA THR A 98 -20.68 5.54 -0.22
C THR A 98 -21.69 6.61 -0.64
N VAL A 99 -22.02 7.55 0.25
CA VAL A 99 -23.08 8.52 -0.02
C VAL A 99 -22.59 9.94 0.18
N HIS A 100 -22.77 10.79 -0.83
CA HIS A 100 -22.58 12.22 -0.69
C HIS A 100 -23.91 12.89 -0.27
N THR A 101 -23.99 13.34 0.98
CA THR A 101 -25.23 13.93 1.54
C THR A 101 -25.31 15.43 1.34
N GLY A 102 -24.20 16.07 0.95
CA GLY A 102 -24.05 17.52 0.92
C GLY A 102 -23.71 18.11 2.29
N ALA A 103 -23.38 19.40 2.31
CA ALA A 103 -22.90 20.13 3.48
C ALA A 103 -23.98 20.25 4.58
N LEU A 104 -23.82 19.51 5.68
CA LEU A 104 -24.76 19.53 6.81
C LEU A 104 -24.60 20.79 7.68
N GLU A 105 -23.38 21.31 7.76
CA GLU A 105 -22.93 22.54 8.44
C GLU A 105 -23.44 23.87 7.91
N PHE A 106 -23.99 23.90 6.69
CA PHE A 106 -24.33 25.13 5.95
C PHE A 106 -23.17 26.10 5.64
N PHE A 107 -21.92 25.65 5.68
CA PHE A 107 -20.81 26.45 5.14
C PHE A 107 -21.01 26.66 3.64
N GLY A 108 -20.66 27.86 3.16
CA GLY A 108 -20.54 28.16 1.74
C GLY A 108 -19.07 28.27 1.34
N ARG A 109 -18.80 28.24 0.02
CA ARG A 109 -17.43 28.29 -0.51
C ARG A 109 -16.64 29.54 -0.11
N THR A 110 -17.31 30.67 0.10
CA THR A 110 -16.67 31.96 0.39
C THR A 110 -17.27 32.69 1.58
N GLU A 111 -18.31 32.15 2.20
CA GLU A 111 -19.08 32.83 3.24
C GLU A 111 -19.39 31.88 4.41
N PRO A 112 -19.39 32.36 5.66
CA PRO A 112 -19.79 31.57 6.81
C PRO A 112 -21.30 31.24 6.75
N PRO A 113 -21.77 30.21 7.49
CA PRO A 113 -23.20 29.90 7.58
C PRO A 113 -24.00 31.11 8.08
N ALA A 114 -25.20 31.27 7.53
CA ALA A 114 -26.11 32.35 7.92
C ALA A 114 -26.46 32.31 9.42
N ILE A 115 -26.53 31.11 10.00
CA ILE A 115 -26.60 30.92 11.46
C ILE A 115 -25.17 30.73 11.96
N CYS A 116 -24.72 31.65 12.81
CA CYS A 116 -23.36 31.63 13.35
C CYS A 116 -23.07 30.31 14.08
N VAL A 117 -21.89 29.71 13.87
CA VAL A 117 -21.43 28.47 14.53
C VAL A 117 -21.49 28.56 16.06
N TYR A 118 -21.27 29.76 16.61
CA TYR A 118 -21.30 30.03 18.05
C TYR A 118 -22.70 30.40 18.58
N SER A 119 -23.72 30.43 17.71
CA SER A 119 -25.11 30.64 18.11
C SER A 119 -25.70 29.36 18.72
N PRO A 120 -26.49 29.45 19.80
CA PRO A 120 -27.22 28.29 20.33
C PRO A 120 -28.25 27.70 19.36
N GLU A 121 -28.60 28.42 18.28
CA GLU A 121 -29.51 27.93 17.24
C GLU A 121 -28.81 27.09 16.16
N TYR A 122 -27.46 27.15 16.06
CA TYR A 122 -26.70 26.44 15.03
C TYR A 122 -26.88 24.93 15.12
N ALA A 123 -26.60 24.34 16.30
CA ALA A 123 -26.75 22.91 16.52
C ALA A 123 -28.18 22.40 16.25
N LYS A 124 -29.21 23.21 16.51
CA LYS A 124 -30.61 22.85 16.21
C LYS A 124 -30.86 22.83 14.70
N ALA A 125 -30.37 23.82 13.97
CA ALA A 125 -30.48 23.88 12.51
C ALA A 125 -29.73 22.73 11.84
N VAL A 126 -28.50 22.45 12.29
CA VAL A 126 -27.68 21.33 11.81
C VAL A 126 -28.39 20.00 12.07
N ARG A 127 -28.96 19.79 13.26
CA ARG A 127 -29.72 18.57 13.56
C ARG A 127 -30.90 18.37 12.63
N ALA A 128 -31.71 19.40 12.41
CA ALA A 128 -32.86 19.31 11.51
C ALA A 128 -32.43 18.96 10.06
N ASN A 129 -31.28 19.49 9.62
CA ASN A 129 -30.72 19.18 8.30
C ASN A 129 -30.16 17.75 8.23
N ALA A 130 -29.40 17.33 9.26
CA ALA A 130 -28.85 15.99 9.37
C ALA A 130 -29.94 14.91 9.43
N GLU A 131 -31.00 15.10 10.23
CA GLU A 131 -32.15 14.18 10.29
C GLU A 131 -32.80 13.99 8.92
N LYS A 132 -32.95 15.08 8.15
CA LYS A 132 -33.51 15.03 6.80
C LYS A 132 -32.56 14.33 5.81
N ALA A 133 -31.28 14.70 5.81
CA ALA A 133 -30.31 14.23 4.84
C ALA A 133 -29.88 12.77 5.07
N LEU A 134 -29.82 12.34 6.33
CA LEU A 134 -29.36 11.00 6.71
C LEU A 134 -30.49 9.96 6.74
N ALA A 135 -31.76 10.36 6.85
CA ALA A 135 -32.89 9.42 6.91
C ALA A 135 -32.91 8.39 5.75
N PRO A 136 -32.61 8.74 4.48
CA PRO A 136 -32.59 7.77 3.39
C PRO A 136 -31.51 6.68 3.52
N LEU A 137 -30.40 6.97 4.20
CA LEU A 137 -29.23 6.09 4.31
C LEU A 137 -29.53 4.84 5.14
N ALA A 138 -30.52 4.89 6.03
CA ALA A 138 -30.97 3.72 6.80
C ALA A 138 -31.49 2.57 5.91
N ASN A 139 -31.86 2.86 4.67
CA ASN A 139 -32.36 1.88 3.70
C ASN A 139 -31.29 1.39 2.71
N ILE A 140 -30.00 1.62 2.97
CA ILE A 140 -28.89 1.15 2.13
C ILE A 140 -28.17 0.00 2.86
N PRO A 141 -28.48 -1.27 2.53
CA PRO A 141 -27.95 -2.44 3.23
C PRO A 141 -26.42 -2.53 3.31
N ARG A 142 -25.71 -2.07 2.26
CA ARG A 142 -24.24 -2.11 2.21
C ARG A 142 -23.63 -0.71 2.24
N LEU A 143 -24.17 0.18 3.07
CA LEU A 143 -23.57 1.49 3.30
C LEU A 143 -22.17 1.35 3.93
N TYR A 144 -21.20 2.07 3.38
CA TYR A 144 -19.82 2.10 3.86
C TYR A 144 -19.47 3.41 4.58
N SER A 145 -19.79 4.54 3.95
CA SER A 145 -19.40 5.87 4.43
C SER A 145 -20.32 6.98 3.91
N ALA A 146 -20.24 8.15 4.54
CA ALA A 146 -20.97 9.34 4.11
C ALA A 146 -20.09 10.60 4.10
N PHE A 147 -20.13 11.34 2.99
CA PHE A 147 -19.58 12.69 2.87
C PHE A 147 -20.64 13.70 3.32
N VAL A 148 -20.42 14.29 4.48
CA VAL A 148 -21.39 15.16 5.18
C VAL A 148 -21.00 16.62 5.20
N TYR A 149 -19.78 16.92 4.77
CA TYR A 149 -19.20 18.25 4.80
C TYR A 149 -19.37 18.96 3.47
N GLN A 150 -19.15 20.28 3.48
CA GLN A 150 -18.89 21.00 2.25
C GLN A 150 -17.69 20.37 1.54
N ASP A 151 -17.83 20.14 0.24
CA ASP A 151 -16.75 19.64 -0.59
C ASP A 151 -15.57 20.62 -0.61
N GLU A 152 -14.37 20.11 -0.33
CA GLU A 152 -13.11 20.85 -0.21
C GLU A 152 -13.25 22.14 0.61
N PRO A 153 -13.48 22.06 1.93
CA PRO A 153 -13.71 23.24 2.72
C PRO A 153 -12.39 23.95 3.05
N PHE A 154 -12.29 25.24 2.72
CA PHE A 154 -11.12 26.08 2.99
C PHE A 154 -11.54 27.54 3.17
N HIS A 155 -10.68 28.37 3.77
CA HIS A 155 -10.92 29.80 3.90
C HIS A 155 -10.33 30.56 2.71
N TRP A 156 -11.19 31.19 1.91
CA TRP A 156 -10.73 32.02 0.80
C TRP A 156 -10.07 33.32 1.26
N GLY A 157 -10.51 33.91 2.38
CA GLY A 157 -9.99 35.20 2.84
C GLY A 157 -10.82 35.78 4.00
N PRO A 158 -10.62 37.06 4.37
CA PRO A 158 -11.35 37.71 5.46
C PRO A 158 -12.88 37.60 5.41
N GLN A 159 -13.46 37.44 4.21
CA GLN A 159 -14.89 37.23 3.93
C GLN A 159 -15.41 35.86 4.37
N SER A 160 -14.54 34.87 4.51
CA SER A 160 -14.90 33.52 4.96
C SER A 160 -15.26 33.46 6.45
N PHE A 161 -15.08 34.57 7.19
CA PHE A 161 -15.30 34.64 8.63
C PHE A 161 -16.51 35.51 9.00
N GLY A 162 -17.23 35.09 10.05
CA GLY A 162 -18.25 35.95 10.67
C GLY A 162 -17.62 37.10 11.44
N TYR A 163 -18.36 38.22 11.56
CA TYR A 163 -17.94 39.37 12.37
C TYR A 163 -19.09 39.93 13.23
N ASN A 164 -20.08 39.08 13.49
CA ASN A 164 -21.28 39.39 14.25
C ASN A 164 -21.00 39.42 15.78
N PRO A 165 -21.97 39.87 16.60
CA PRO A 165 -21.79 39.94 18.05
C PRO A 165 -21.39 38.61 18.71
N GLU A 166 -21.89 37.48 18.22
CA GLU A 166 -21.58 36.15 18.73
C GLU A 166 -20.10 35.80 18.52
N VAL A 167 -19.57 36.04 17.31
CA VAL A 167 -18.15 35.83 17.00
C VAL A 167 -17.26 36.74 17.86
N LYS A 168 -17.64 38.02 18.02
CA LYS A 168 -16.89 38.96 18.87
C LYS A 168 -16.88 38.52 20.34
N ALA A 169 -18.03 38.06 20.85
CA ALA A 169 -18.15 37.57 22.21
C ALA A 169 -17.29 36.31 22.43
N GLU A 170 -17.28 35.39 21.47
CA GLU A 170 -16.48 34.17 21.55
C GLU A 170 -14.97 34.46 21.47
N PHE A 171 -14.53 35.37 20.60
CA PHE A 171 -13.14 35.81 20.56
C PHE A 171 -12.70 36.43 21.90
N GLN A 172 -13.48 37.38 22.42
CA GLN A 172 -13.23 38.01 23.72
C GLN A 172 -13.14 36.96 24.84
N ARG A 173 -13.96 35.92 24.79
CA ARG A 173 -13.94 34.80 25.75
C ARG A 173 -12.65 33.99 25.68
N ARG A 174 -12.14 33.70 24.47
CA ARG A 174 -10.92 32.90 24.26
C ARG A 174 -9.64 33.67 24.55
N TYR A 175 -9.54 34.92 24.13
CA TYR A 175 -8.29 35.69 24.13
C TYR A 175 -8.27 36.87 25.11
N GLY A 176 -9.40 37.25 25.69
CA GLY A 176 -9.47 38.27 26.74
C GLY A 176 -9.45 39.73 26.28
N TYR A 177 -9.51 39.99 24.96
CA TYR A 177 -9.62 41.34 24.38
C TYR A 177 -10.56 41.37 23.17
N GLU A 178 -10.96 42.57 22.74
CA GLU A 178 -11.94 42.72 21.66
C GLU A 178 -11.36 42.28 20.32
N LEU A 179 -12.14 41.56 19.53
CA LEU A 179 -11.75 41.14 18.17
C LEU A 179 -11.37 42.39 17.35
N PRO A 180 -10.13 42.48 16.83
CA PRO A 180 -9.68 43.64 16.05
C PRO A 180 -10.55 43.87 14.80
N PRO A 181 -10.82 45.14 14.43
CA PRO A 181 -11.75 45.51 13.35
C PRO A 181 -11.35 44.94 11.99
N ASP A 182 -10.05 44.76 11.76
CA ASP A 182 -9.47 44.26 10.53
C ASP A 182 -8.07 43.66 10.79
N LEU A 183 -7.59 42.83 9.86
CA LEU A 183 -6.28 42.17 9.95
C LEU A 183 -5.10 43.16 9.79
N GLU A 184 -5.28 44.24 9.03
CA GLU A 184 -4.20 45.18 8.74
C GLU A 184 -3.76 45.93 10.01
N SER A 185 -4.72 46.30 10.85
CA SER A 185 -4.49 46.97 12.14
C SER A 185 -3.58 46.19 13.10
N ILE A 186 -3.47 44.87 12.93
CA ILE A 186 -2.67 43.97 13.76
C ILE A 186 -1.52 43.30 13.00
N ARG A 187 -1.29 43.64 11.72
CA ARG A 187 -0.27 42.97 10.86
C ARG A 187 1.13 42.95 11.48
N ASN A 188 1.46 43.98 12.26
CA ASN A 188 2.77 44.15 12.92
C ASN A 188 2.79 43.75 14.39
N ASP A 189 1.70 43.18 14.93
CA ASP A 189 1.61 42.61 16.28
C ASP A 189 1.53 41.08 16.16
N PRO A 190 2.67 40.35 16.27
CA PRO A 190 2.73 38.91 16.00
C PRO A 190 1.79 38.09 16.88
N GLN A 191 1.59 38.51 18.13
CA GLN A 191 0.71 37.81 19.06
C GLN A 191 -0.75 37.98 18.66
N LYS A 192 -1.22 39.24 18.46
CA LYS A 192 -2.60 39.46 18.02
C LYS A 192 -2.88 38.88 16.65
N TRP A 193 -1.89 38.92 15.75
CA TRP A 193 -1.97 38.27 14.45
C TRP A 193 -2.23 36.77 14.61
N GLN A 194 -1.43 36.07 15.43
CA GLN A 194 -1.59 34.64 15.70
C GLN A 194 -2.96 34.33 16.28
N ASP A 195 -3.36 35.05 17.34
CA ASP A 195 -4.65 34.85 18.02
C ASP A 195 -5.84 34.96 17.05
N VAL A 196 -5.83 35.99 16.18
CA VAL A 196 -6.93 36.21 15.22
C VAL A 196 -6.92 35.18 14.10
N ILE A 197 -5.75 34.78 13.58
CA ILE A 197 -5.65 33.75 12.55
C ILE A 197 -6.08 32.39 13.11
N ASP A 198 -5.63 31.99 14.30
CA ASP A 198 -6.02 30.73 14.94
C ASP A 198 -7.52 30.70 15.24
N PHE A 199 -8.08 31.79 15.77
CA PHE A 199 -9.51 31.90 16.03
C PHE A 199 -10.36 31.74 14.76
N ARG A 200 -9.92 32.39 13.69
CA ARG A 200 -10.57 32.34 12.39
C ARG A 200 -10.47 30.95 11.77
N SER A 201 -9.28 30.35 11.81
CA SER A 201 -9.02 28.98 11.37
C SER A 201 -9.92 27.97 12.12
N ALA A 202 -10.16 28.18 13.41
CA ALA A 202 -11.01 27.31 14.23
C ALA A 202 -12.50 27.33 13.90
N TYR A 203 -12.98 28.28 13.07
CA TYR A 203 -14.42 28.44 12.80
C TYR A 203 -15.02 27.21 12.09
N PHE A 204 -14.29 26.62 11.13
CA PHE A 204 -14.68 25.35 10.49
C PHE A 204 -14.73 24.18 11.47
N PRO A 205 -13.63 23.79 12.15
CA PRO A 205 -13.64 22.62 13.02
C PRO A 205 -14.57 22.77 14.23
N ASP A 206 -14.85 23.99 14.70
CA ASP A 206 -15.88 24.22 15.73
C ASP A 206 -17.31 23.92 15.23
N GLY A 207 -17.57 24.15 13.95
CA GLY A 207 -18.81 23.73 13.28
C GLY A 207 -18.84 22.23 13.04
N TRP A 208 -17.76 21.67 12.49
CA TRP A 208 -17.67 20.24 12.18
C TRP A 208 -17.76 19.34 13.40
N ARG A 209 -17.19 19.74 14.54
CA ARG A 209 -17.37 18.99 15.80
C ARG A 209 -18.84 18.89 16.21
N GLN A 210 -19.62 19.95 16.01
CA GLN A 210 -21.06 19.92 16.27
C GLN A 210 -21.79 19.03 15.27
N VAL A 211 -21.44 19.10 13.98
CA VAL A 211 -21.98 18.20 12.94
C VAL A 211 -21.66 16.75 13.27
N TYR A 212 -20.39 16.41 13.50
CA TYR A 212 -19.94 15.06 13.81
C TYR A 212 -20.66 14.48 15.02
N GLN A 213 -20.77 15.25 16.12
CA GLN A 213 -21.54 14.83 17.29
C GLN A 213 -23.00 14.52 16.95
N ILE A 214 -23.68 15.41 16.21
CA ILE A 214 -25.06 15.20 15.78
C ILE A 214 -25.19 13.97 14.88
N VAL A 215 -24.30 13.78 13.92
CA VAL A 215 -24.30 12.61 13.03
C VAL A 215 -24.13 11.32 13.83
N LYS A 216 -23.18 11.28 14.79
CA LYS A 216 -22.95 10.10 15.65
C LYS A 216 -24.08 9.83 16.63
N GLU A 217 -24.81 10.85 17.07
CA GLU A 217 -26.04 10.65 17.86
C GLU A 217 -27.19 10.06 17.04
N LEU A 218 -27.30 10.46 15.77
CA LEU A 218 -28.32 9.96 14.85
C LEU A 218 -28.01 8.53 14.39
N ASN A 219 -26.74 8.26 14.07
CA ASN A 219 -26.24 6.91 13.81
C ASN A 219 -24.75 6.82 14.18
N PRO A 220 -24.41 6.10 15.27
CA PRO A 220 -23.02 5.98 15.73
C PRO A 220 -22.14 5.17 14.76
N ASP A 221 -22.76 4.31 13.94
CA ASP A 221 -22.05 3.38 13.06
C ASP A 221 -21.68 4.02 11.70
N PHE A 222 -22.12 5.24 11.38
CA PHE A 222 -21.72 5.88 10.12
C PHE A 222 -20.26 6.31 10.12
N LYS A 223 -19.50 5.92 9.08
CA LYS A 223 -18.17 6.47 8.81
C LYS A 223 -18.30 7.85 8.15
N VAL A 224 -17.93 8.90 8.88
CA VAL A 224 -17.99 10.30 8.45
C VAL A 224 -16.71 10.68 7.70
N VAL A 225 -16.86 11.17 6.48
CA VAL A 225 -15.75 11.49 5.58
C VAL A 225 -15.67 12.99 5.34
N LEU A 226 -14.45 13.54 5.40
CA LEU A 226 -14.12 14.89 4.96
C LEU A 226 -13.21 14.80 3.74
N THR A 227 -13.58 15.49 2.64
CA THR A 227 -12.67 15.74 1.51
C THR A 227 -11.83 16.99 1.77
N HIS A 228 -10.59 16.99 1.33
CA HIS A 228 -9.76 18.19 1.34
C HIS A 228 -8.79 18.18 0.16
N ASP A 229 -8.61 19.35 -0.46
CA ASP A 229 -7.71 19.53 -1.59
C ASP A 229 -6.28 19.90 -1.16
N SER A 230 -5.37 19.87 -2.12
CA SER A 230 -3.95 20.15 -1.89
C SER A 230 -3.58 21.63 -1.87
N HIS A 231 -4.47 22.54 -2.29
CA HIS A 231 -4.08 23.93 -2.62
C HIS A 231 -4.04 24.83 -1.42
N ASN A 232 -4.89 24.62 -0.43
CA ASN A 232 -4.97 25.52 0.72
C ASN A 232 -4.31 24.94 1.96
N THR A 233 -4.11 23.63 1.98
CA THR A 233 -3.63 22.90 3.15
C THR A 233 -2.12 22.91 3.23
N PHE A 234 -1.62 23.22 4.43
CA PHE A 234 -0.22 23.01 4.79
C PHE A 234 0.80 23.81 3.97
N GLY A 235 0.60 25.12 3.86
CA GLY A 235 1.67 26.01 3.40
C GLY A 235 1.49 26.59 1.99
N ALA A 236 0.35 26.33 1.32
CA ALA A 236 0.23 26.51 -0.13
C ALA A 236 -0.91 27.40 -0.64
N GLY A 237 -1.78 27.86 0.26
CA GLY A 237 -2.97 28.62 -0.11
C GLY A 237 -2.71 30.09 -0.42
N PHE A 238 -1.61 30.66 0.09
CA PHE A 238 -1.42 32.11 0.13
C PHE A 238 -1.25 32.72 -1.26
N SER A 239 -2.11 33.66 -1.62
CA SER A 239 -2.18 34.33 -2.94
C SER A 239 -2.45 33.41 -4.14
N SER A 240 -2.68 32.11 -3.92
CA SER A 240 -3.07 31.15 -4.95
C SER A 240 -4.58 30.88 -4.91
N HIS A 241 -5.07 30.31 -3.80
CA HIS A 241 -6.48 29.96 -3.58
C HIS A 241 -7.04 30.49 -2.25
N SER A 242 -6.20 31.13 -1.44
CA SER A 242 -6.54 31.88 -0.24
C SER A 242 -5.80 33.22 -0.22
N GLU A 243 -6.45 34.27 0.26
CA GLU A 243 -5.87 35.61 0.44
C GLU A 243 -4.88 35.65 1.62
N ILE A 244 -4.97 34.70 2.55
CA ILE A 244 -4.15 34.63 3.77
C ILE A 244 -3.71 33.20 4.06
N ALA A 245 -2.51 33.00 4.59
CA ALA A 245 -2.09 31.71 5.12
C ALA A 245 -2.83 31.44 6.44
N ILE A 246 -3.79 30.51 6.41
CA ILE A 246 -4.70 30.23 7.54
C ILE A 246 -5.14 28.76 7.66
N ASP A 247 -5.18 28.02 6.55
CA ASP A 247 -5.70 26.66 6.53
C ASP A 247 -4.62 25.64 6.88
N ASP A 248 -4.93 24.82 7.88
CA ASP A 248 -4.04 23.81 8.43
C ASP A 248 -4.88 22.71 9.08
N ILE A 249 -5.17 21.67 8.29
CA ILE A 249 -6.00 20.56 8.73
C ILE A 249 -5.35 19.77 9.87
N PHE A 250 -4.01 19.75 9.99
CA PHE A 250 -3.35 19.11 11.13
C PHE A 250 -3.66 19.88 12.41
N HIS A 251 -3.53 21.20 12.37
CA HIS A 251 -3.88 22.04 13.52
C HIS A 251 -5.37 21.97 13.89
N TRP A 252 -6.27 21.80 12.90
CA TRP A 252 -7.69 21.57 13.17
C TRP A 252 -7.96 20.29 13.96
N GLY A 253 -7.12 19.27 13.78
CA GLY A 253 -7.21 17.96 14.44
C GLY A 253 -8.02 16.94 13.66
N GLY A 254 -8.34 15.80 14.30
CA GLY A 254 -9.05 14.67 13.67
C GLY A 254 -10.38 14.28 14.31
N ASP A 255 -10.85 14.99 15.32
CA ASP A 255 -12.00 14.58 16.16
C ASP A 255 -13.39 14.86 15.55
N PHE A 256 -13.43 15.30 14.29
CA PHE A 256 -14.65 15.60 13.54
C PHE A 256 -14.80 14.74 12.25
N ALA A 257 -13.90 13.82 11.97
CA ALA A 257 -14.04 12.88 10.87
C ALA A 257 -13.52 11.50 11.27
N ASP A 258 -13.96 10.46 10.58
CA ASP A 258 -13.43 9.09 10.71
C ASP A 258 -12.40 8.80 9.61
N MET A 259 -12.62 9.38 8.43
CA MET A 259 -11.73 9.29 7.27
C MET A 259 -11.49 10.67 6.67
N PHE A 260 -10.25 10.94 6.30
CA PHE A 260 -9.85 12.11 5.53
C PHE A 260 -9.51 11.67 4.11
N VAL A 261 -10.27 12.13 3.12
CA VAL A 261 -10.00 11.89 1.71
C VAL A 261 -9.20 13.07 1.17
N PHE A 262 -8.02 12.79 0.64
CA PHE A 262 -7.18 13.80 0.00
C PHE A 262 -7.41 13.85 -1.51
N ASP A 263 -7.72 15.04 -2.02
CA ASP A 263 -8.08 15.21 -3.42
C ASP A 263 -6.86 15.54 -4.27
N ILE A 264 -6.56 14.64 -5.21
CA ILE A 264 -5.45 14.78 -6.14
C ILE A 264 -5.96 14.71 -7.58
N TYR A 265 -5.65 15.76 -8.31
CA TYR A 265 -6.08 15.96 -9.68
C TYR A 265 -4.99 15.54 -10.69
N PRO A 266 -5.33 15.35 -11.97
CA PRO A 266 -4.36 14.95 -12.99
C PRO A 266 -3.14 15.87 -13.09
N TYR A 267 -3.26 17.15 -12.70
CA TYR A 267 -2.10 18.03 -12.67
C TYR A 267 -1.08 17.68 -11.59
N MET A 268 -1.49 16.97 -10.54
CA MET A 268 -0.61 16.49 -9.48
C MET A 268 0.15 15.23 -9.88
N MET A 269 -0.13 14.66 -11.06
CA MET A 269 0.70 13.65 -11.72
C MET A 269 2.02 14.26 -12.27
N PHE A 270 2.20 15.57 -12.12
CA PHE A 270 3.40 16.34 -12.41
C PHE A 270 3.61 17.44 -11.37
N ASP A 271 4.77 18.10 -11.38
CA ASP A 271 5.05 19.24 -10.47
C ASP A 271 4.40 20.53 -10.99
N PHE A 272 3.15 20.79 -10.61
CA PHE A 272 2.31 21.79 -11.27
C PHE A 272 2.37 23.20 -10.65
N ARG A 273 3.12 23.41 -9.55
CA ARG A 273 2.89 24.63 -8.76
C ARG A 273 3.68 25.84 -9.22
N PHE A 274 4.93 25.75 -9.67
CA PHE A 274 5.64 26.94 -10.19
C PHE A 274 6.71 26.55 -11.26
N GLY A 275 6.47 26.83 -12.54
CA GLY A 275 7.26 26.34 -13.70
C GLY A 275 8.66 26.97 -13.88
N ARG A 276 9.57 26.54 -14.78
CA ARG A 276 9.58 25.46 -15.79
C ARG A 276 10.75 24.45 -15.58
N PRO A 277 10.47 23.20 -15.17
CA PRO A 277 11.22 22.06 -15.66
C PRO A 277 10.74 21.76 -17.10
N ALA A 278 11.67 21.65 -18.04
CA ALA A 278 11.54 22.30 -19.34
C ALA A 278 10.73 21.56 -20.45
N LEU A 279 9.45 21.27 -20.22
CA LEU A 279 8.32 21.24 -21.19
C LEU A 279 7.12 20.51 -20.56
N LEU A 280 7.39 19.53 -19.70
CA LEU A 280 6.49 18.97 -18.68
C LEU A 280 7.23 19.04 -17.32
N PRO A 281 6.58 19.45 -16.22
CA PRO A 281 7.30 19.62 -14.97
C PRO A 281 7.89 18.34 -14.39
N LYS A 282 9.14 18.43 -13.92
CA LYS A 282 9.97 17.39 -13.30
C LYS A 282 10.74 17.98 -12.09
N PRO A 283 11.06 17.21 -11.04
CA PRO A 283 10.71 15.80 -10.86
C PRO A 283 9.19 15.62 -10.80
N ARG A 284 8.68 14.55 -11.40
CA ARG A 284 7.24 14.27 -11.37
C ARG A 284 6.84 13.99 -9.91
N ILE A 285 5.61 14.36 -9.56
CA ILE A 285 4.92 14.05 -8.30
C ILE A 285 5.58 14.50 -6.98
N SER A 286 6.59 15.38 -7.01
CA SER A 286 7.24 15.97 -5.80
C SER A 286 6.24 16.52 -4.79
N GLN A 287 5.29 17.31 -5.28
CA GLN A 287 4.24 17.94 -4.48
C GLN A 287 3.23 16.93 -3.95
N THR A 288 3.03 15.86 -4.70
CA THR A 288 2.12 14.78 -4.33
C THR A 288 2.71 13.96 -3.19
N HIS A 289 3.98 13.56 -3.26
CA HIS A 289 4.65 12.89 -2.15
C HIS A 289 4.67 13.75 -0.88
N TYR A 290 5.01 15.03 -1.02
CA TYR A 290 4.98 15.98 0.09
C TYR A 290 3.58 16.02 0.73
N SER A 291 2.53 16.21 -0.08
CA SER A 291 1.17 16.29 0.42
C SER A 291 0.66 14.98 1.04
N MET A 292 0.96 13.83 0.43
CA MET A 292 0.66 12.51 0.98
C MET A 292 1.31 12.31 2.34
N ALA A 293 2.56 12.77 2.53
CA ALA A 293 3.24 12.68 3.82
C ALA A 293 2.56 13.56 4.90
N GLN A 294 2.02 14.72 4.53
CA GLN A 294 1.27 15.58 5.45
C GLN A 294 -0.07 14.97 5.85
N MET A 295 -0.83 14.44 4.89
CA MET A 295 -2.09 13.76 5.15
C MET A 295 -1.89 12.49 5.97
N ARG A 296 -0.84 11.70 5.68
CA ARG A 296 -0.46 10.55 6.49
C ARG A 296 -0.08 10.95 7.92
N ASN A 297 0.61 12.07 8.10
CA ASN A 297 0.94 12.56 9.44
C ASN A 297 -0.34 12.93 10.22
N LEU A 298 -1.26 13.66 9.60
CA LEU A 298 -2.58 13.98 10.17
C LEU A 298 -3.31 12.71 10.62
N THR A 299 -3.53 11.77 9.70
CA THR A 299 -4.37 10.60 9.97
C THR A 299 -3.74 9.67 10.99
N ARG A 300 -2.42 9.45 10.91
CA ARG A 300 -1.69 8.65 11.90
C ARG A 300 -1.73 9.26 13.30
N SER A 301 -1.52 10.58 13.41
CA SER A 301 -1.48 11.28 14.70
C SER A 301 -2.82 11.26 15.43
N HIS A 302 -3.92 11.23 14.67
CA HIS A 302 -5.28 11.23 15.21
C HIS A 302 -5.99 9.87 15.14
N GLY A 303 -5.32 8.81 14.66
CA GLY A 303 -5.88 7.47 14.53
C GLY A 303 -7.08 7.41 13.57
N LYS A 304 -6.91 7.96 12.37
CA LYS A 304 -7.95 8.11 11.34
C LYS A 304 -7.58 7.38 10.07
N GLU A 305 -8.58 7.07 9.26
CA GLU A 305 -8.36 6.46 7.95
C GLU A 305 -7.92 7.51 6.93
N LEU A 306 -6.97 7.16 6.07
CA LEU A 306 -6.55 7.99 4.95
C LEU A 306 -7.23 7.49 3.67
N GLY A 307 -8.10 8.31 3.09
CA GLY A 307 -8.64 8.08 1.76
C GLY A 307 -7.96 8.96 0.72
N PHE A 308 -8.15 8.63 -0.54
CA PHE A 308 -7.59 9.37 -1.64
C PHE A 308 -8.56 9.45 -2.82
N TRP A 309 -8.83 10.66 -3.28
CA TRP A 309 -9.58 10.86 -4.51
C TRP A 309 -8.62 10.84 -5.70
N VAL A 310 -8.78 9.82 -6.56
CA VAL A 310 -7.95 9.57 -7.72
C VAL A 310 -8.53 10.33 -8.91
N GLY A 311 -7.93 11.48 -9.21
CA GLY A 311 -8.20 12.20 -10.45
C GLY A 311 -7.65 11.45 -11.65
N THR A 312 -8.49 11.30 -12.68
CA THR A 312 -8.09 10.63 -13.92
C THR A 312 -8.03 11.63 -15.07
N TYR A 313 -7.42 11.23 -16.18
CA TYR A 313 -7.42 11.99 -17.42
C TYR A 313 -8.86 12.26 -17.88
N ASN A 314 -9.35 13.50 -17.71
CA ASN A 314 -10.67 13.94 -18.16
C ASN A 314 -10.75 15.44 -18.46
N PRO A 315 -11.15 15.85 -19.69
CA PRO A 315 -11.39 17.25 -20.01
C PRO A 315 -12.52 17.91 -19.21
N ALA A 316 -13.43 17.16 -18.55
CA ALA A 316 -14.54 17.73 -17.79
C ALA A 316 -14.07 18.70 -16.70
N TRP A 317 -12.97 18.39 -16.01
CA TRP A 317 -12.44 19.23 -14.93
C TRP A 317 -11.11 19.88 -15.28
N PHE A 318 -10.33 19.29 -16.19
CA PHE A 318 -8.96 19.73 -16.46
C PHE A 318 -8.64 19.87 -17.95
N LYS A 319 -9.63 20.13 -18.82
CA LYS A 319 -9.39 20.32 -20.28
C LYS A 319 -8.18 21.21 -20.60
N ASP A 320 -7.92 22.19 -19.75
CA ASP A 320 -6.87 23.18 -19.91
C ASP A 320 -5.50 22.69 -19.41
N PHE A 321 -5.40 21.57 -18.69
CA PHE A 321 -4.14 20.99 -18.20
C PHE A 321 -3.70 19.74 -18.99
N LEU A 322 -4.53 19.23 -19.90
CA LEU A 322 -4.37 17.90 -20.51
C LEU A 322 -3.77 17.96 -21.92
N GLY A 323 -2.46 18.20 -22.02
CA GLY A 323 -1.71 18.18 -23.28
C GLY A 323 -1.59 16.77 -23.93
N PRO A 324 -1.06 16.67 -25.17
CA PRO A 324 -0.89 15.39 -25.87
C PRO A 324 -0.02 14.38 -25.11
N ASP A 325 1.03 14.84 -24.43
CA ASP A 325 1.90 13.97 -23.65
C ASP A 325 1.13 13.31 -22.48
N LEU A 326 0.26 14.06 -21.82
CA LEU A 326 -0.63 13.53 -20.78
C LEU A 326 -1.65 12.54 -21.32
N ALA A 327 -2.17 12.78 -22.53
CA ALA A 327 -3.07 11.83 -23.19
C ALA A 327 -2.36 10.51 -23.53
N ALA A 328 -1.05 10.53 -23.75
CA ALA A 328 -0.27 9.32 -24.02
C ALA A 328 0.02 8.51 -22.74
N MET A 329 -0.10 9.13 -21.56
CA MET A 329 0.14 8.53 -20.25
C MET A 329 -1.07 7.74 -19.74
N SER A 330 -1.53 6.77 -20.53
CA SER A 330 -2.66 5.89 -20.18
C SER A 330 -2.49 5.13 -18.86
N TRP A 331 -1.28 5.08 -18.29
CA TRP A 331 -0.99 4.43 -17.00
C TRP A 331 -1.07 5.34 -15.78
N ALA A 332 -1.32 6.64 -15.94
CA ALA A 332 -1.17 7.61 -14.85
C ALA A 332 -2.13 7.34 -13.68
N GLU A 333 -3.35 6.85 -13.95
CA GLU A 333 -4.32 6.46 -12.92
C GLU A 333 -3.84 5.25 -12.10
N ARG A 334 -3.26 4.25 -12.77
CA ARG A 334 -2.65 3.08 -12.11
C ARG A 334 -1.47 3.50 -11.27
N GLU A 335 -0.58 4.32 -11.82
CA GLU A 335 0.57 4.86 -11.11
C GLU A 335 0.12 5.59 -9.84
N MET A 336 -0.82 6.54 -9.96
CA MET A 336 -1.23 7.35 -8.82
C MET A 336 -2.02 6.60 -7.77
N SER A 337 -2.92 5.70 -8.16
CA SER A 337 -3.66 4.87 -7.22
C SER A 337 -2.72 3.98 -6.41
N MET A 338 -1.72 3.38 -7.05
CA MET A 338 -0.73 2.55 -6.37
C MET A 338 0.21 3.37 -5.48
N THR A 339 0.63 4.57 -5.90
CA THR A 339 1.42 5.49 -5.06
C THR A 339 0.63 5.95 -3.84
N ALA A 340 -0.66 6.26 -3.97
CA ALA A 340 -1.52 6.63 -2.84
C ALA A 340 -1.63 5.50 -1.82
N VAL A 341 -1.90 4.27 -2.28
CA VAL A 341 -1.97 3.09 -1.40
C VAL A 341 -0.62 2.81 -0.76
N ALA A 342 0.48 2.84 -1.53
CA ALA A 342 1.83 2.67 -1.00
C ALA A 342 2.11 3.70 0.12
N ASN A 343 1.65 4.94 -0.07
CA ASN A 343 1.80 6.02 0.88
C ASN A 343 0.81 6.02 2.05
N GLY A 344 0.02 4.96 2.20
CA GLY A 344 -0.82 4.70 3.37
C GLY A 344 -2.31 4.99 3.18
N ALA A 345 -2.79 5.18 1.95
CA ALA A 345 -4.23 5.25 1.72
C ALA A 345 -4.89 3.88 1.95
N ASP A 346 -6.04 3.89 2.62
CA ASP A 346 -6.88 2.76 2.95
C ASP A 346 -8.21 2.78 2.19
N PHE A 347 -8.44 3.82 1.38
CA PHE A 347 -9.63 4.00 0.56
C PHE A 347 -9.30 4.80 -0.70
N LEU A 348 -9.87 4.41 -1.84
CA LEU A 348 -9.79 5.15 -3.10
C LEU A 348 -11.20 5.55 -3.58
N LEU A 349 -11.34 6.77 -4.07
CA LEU A 349 -12.55 7.26 -4.73
C LEU A 349 -12.19 7.88 -6.08
N THR A 350 -13.05 7.73 -7.09
CA THR A 350 -12.92 8.47 -8.34
C THR A 350 -14.26 9.06 -8.76
N GLY A 351 -14.23 10.22 -9.42
CA GLY A 351 -15.39 11.02 -9.79
C GLY A 351 -16.18 10.56 -11.02
N TYR A 352 -17.07 11.42 -11.50
CA TYR A 352 -18.02 11.18 -12.58
C TYR A 352 -17.45 11.35 -14.00
N LYS A 353 -17.87 10.50 -14.94
CA LYS A 353 -17.43 10.46 -16.35
C LYS A 353 -15.95 10.14 -16.52
N ILE A 354 -15.40 9.31 -15.64
CA ILE A 354 -13.99 8.94 -15.71
C ILE A 354 -13.67 7.46 -15.53
N PRO A 355 -12.59 6.99 -16.21
CA PRO A 355 -11.75 7.65 -17.23
C PRO A 355 -12.45 7.82 -18.59
N VAL A 356 -11.86 8.61 -19.50
CA VAL A 356 -12.56 9.05 -20.73
C VAL A 356 -12.32 8.20 -21.98
N ASP A 357 -11.30 7.33 -21.96
CA ASP A 357 -11.00 6.44 -23.07
C ASP A 357 -10.59 5.05 -22.59
N ALA A 358 -10.57 4.11 -23.52
CA ALA A 358 -10.27 2.71 -23.26
C ALA A 358 -8.86 2.50 -22.70
N GLY A 359 -7.86 3.25 -23.15
CA GLY A 359 -6.48 3.05 -22.70
C GLY A 359 -6.33 3.35 -21.21
N HIS A 360 -6.85 4.50 -20.77
CA HIS A 360 -6.85 4.89 -19.36
C HIS A 360 -7.71 3.94 -18.50
N TRP A 361 -8.90 3.53 -18.99
CA TRP A 361 -9.78 2.64 -18.23
C TRP A 361 -9.20 1.24 -18.02
N GLU A 362 -8.64 0.62 -19.05
CA GLU A 362 -8.07 -0.72 -18.95
C GLU A 362 -6.82 -0.73 -18.06
N SER A 363 -5.99 0.31 -18.15
CA SER A 363 -4.79 0.45 -17.32
C SER A 363 -5.14 0.71 -15.85
N PHE A 364 -6.08 1.60 -15.58
CA PHE A 364 -6.58 1.84 -14.22
C PHE A 364 -7.14 0.54 -13.63
N GLY A 365 -7.98 -0.17 -14.39
CA GLY A 365 -8.52 -1.45 -13.96
C GLY A 365 -7.46 -2.53 -13.75
N ALA A 366 -6.37 -2.54 -14.53
CA ALA A 366 -5.24 -3.45 -14.30
C ALA A 366 -4.56 -3.17 -12.95
N GLY A 367 -4.35 -1.90 -12.60
CA GLY A 367 -3.84 -1.49 -11.30
C GLY A 367 -4.74 -1.90 -10.15
N LEU A 368 -6.03 -1.61 -10.25
CA LEU A 368 -7.00 -1.96 -9.22
C LEU A 368 -7.15 -3.47 -9.04
N ARG A 369 -7.17 -4.26 -10.13
CA ARG A 369 -7.17 -5.73 -10.03
C ARG A 369 -5.91 -6.26 -9.34
N LEU A 370 -4.74 -5.70 -9.63
CA LEU A 370 -3.50 -6.06 -8.92
C LEU A 370 -3.61 -5.73 -7.43
N LEU A 371 -4.15 -4.56 -7.09
CA LEU A 371 -4.42 -4.17 -5.70
C LEU A 371 -5.37 -5.14 -5.01
N GLN A 372 -6.44 -5.58 -5.68
CA GLN A 372 -7.39 -6.55 -5.11
C GLN A 372 -6.75 -7.92 -4.82
N LYS A 373 -5.66 -8.31 -5.50
CA LYS A 373 -4.91 -9.53 -5.18
C LYS A 373 -4.20 -9.46 -3.81
N ALA A 374 -3.89 -8.27 -3.31
CA ALA A 374 -3.37 -8.11 -1.95
C ALA A 374 -4.44 -8.41 -0.87
N GLY A 375 -5.71 -8.17 -1.22
CA GLY A 375 -6.88 -8.42 -0.38
C GLY A 375 -7.04 -7.47 0.81
N ALA A 376 -8.06 -7.72 1.62
CA ALA A 376 -8.33 -7.01 2.87
C ALA A 376 -7.13 -6.95 3.86
N PRO A 377 -6.29 -8.00 4.03
CA PRO A 377 -5.00 -7.96 4.70
C PRO A 377 -4.15 -6.67 4.54
N LEU A 378 -4.11 -6.09 3.33
CA LEU A 378 -3.34 -4.88 3.09
C LEU A 378 -3.75 -3.69 3.98
N LEU A 379 -5.02 -3.63 4.40
CA LEU A 379 -5.55 -2.58 5.28
C LEU A 379 -5.00 -2.69 6.71
N ASP A 380 -4.57 -3.89 7.13
CA ASP A 380 -3.98 -4.12 8.45
C ASP A 380 -2.48 -3.76 8.47
N ALA A 381 -1.85 -3.59 7.31
CA ALA A 381 -0.45 -3.23 7.16
C ALA A 381 -0.28 -1.71 6.97
N PRO A 382 0.18 -0.94 7.97
CA PRO A 382 0.44 0.48 7.80
C PRO A 382 1.72 0.71 6.97
N LYS A 383 1.85 1.88 6.34
CA LYS A 383 3.16 2.33 5.83
C LYS A 383 4.14 2.41 7.01
N LEU A 384 5.32 1.81 6.85
CA LEU A 384 6.36 1.90 7.87
C LEU A 384 6.74 3.35 8.14
N LYS A 385 6.89 3.67 9.43
CA LYS A 385 7.35 4.98 9.88
C LYS A 385 8.76 5.22 9.34
N ALA A 386 8.99 6.32 8.65
CA ALA A 386 10.33 6.67 8.21
C ALA A 386 11.23 6.97 9.42
N LYS A 387 12.54 6.76 9.30
CA LYS A 387 13.50 7.20 10.32
C LYS A 387 13.86 8.68 10.21
N ALA A 388 13.53 9.29 9.06
CA ALA A 388 13.71 10.70 8.79
C ALA A 388 12.36 11.42 8.70
N CYS A 389 12.30 12.64 9.21
CA CYS A 389 11.15 13.53 9.04
C CYS A 389 11.58 14.94 8.61
N MET A 390 10.69 15.63 7.91
CA MET A 390 10.79 17.04 7.59
C MET A 390 9.82 17.84 8.44
N LEU A 391 10.28 18.97 9.02
CA LEU A 391 9.40 19.85 9.78
C LEU A 391 8.49 20.66 8.85
N PHE A 392 7.18 20.67 9.13
CA PHE A 392 6.28 21.68 8.60
C PHE A 392 6.19 22.88 9.58
N PRO A 393 6.70 24.07 9.22
CA PRO A 393 6.83 25.22 10.13
C PRO A 393 5.56 26.09 10.12
N ARG A 394 4.51 25.65 10.80
CA ARG A 394 3.21 26.34 10.84
C ARG A 394 3.32 27.82 11.22
N THR A 395 4.04 28.15 12.29
CA THR A 395 4.18 29.53 12.75
C THR A 395 4.86 30.40 11.69
N GLN A 396 5.85 29.87 10.95
CA GLN A 396 6.43 30.60 9.82
C GLN A 396 5.38 30.91 8.75
N TYR A 397 4.61 29.89 8.36
CA TYR A 397 3.59 30.05 7.33
C TYR A 397 2.58 31.16 7.70
N ILE A 398 2.11 31.14 8.96
CA ILE A 398 1.15 32.13 9.47
C ILE A 398 1.78 33.52 9.66
N GLN A 399 2.99 33.61 10.21
CA GLN A 399 3.59 34.92 10.56
C GLN A 399 4.15 35.65 9.36
N LEU A 400 4.75 34.93 8.41
CA LEU A 400 5.37 35.54 7.23
C LEU A 400 4.36 35.80 6.11
N GLN A 401 3.26 35.03 6.05
CA GLN A 401 2.27 35.08 4.96
C GLN A 401 2.97 35.01 3.60
N GLN A 402 3.70 33.91 3.40
CA GLN A 402 4.44 33.62 2.17
C GLN A 402 4.17 32.18 1.75
N GLU A 403 4.15 31.95 0.44
CA GLU A 403 4.07 30.62 -0.13
C GLU A 403 5.26 29.74 0.32
N TYR A 404 4.95 28.57 0.86
CA TYR A 404 5.94 27.61 1.38
C TYR A 404 5.95 26.29 0.58
N PHE A 405 5.08 26.14 -0.41
CA PHE A 405 4.87 24.87 -1.11
C PHE A 405 6.04 24.40 -2.01
N ASN A 406 6.93 25.31 -2.45
CA ASN A 406 8.11 24.94 -3.25
C ASN A 406 9.08 23.99 -2.54
N VAL A 407 8.96 23.89 -1.22
CA VAL A 407 9.77 22.99 -0.40
C VAL A 407 9.54 21.51 -0.74
N GLY A 408 8.44 21.19 -1.43
CA GLY A 408 8.19 19.86 -2.01
C GLY A 408 9.33 19.36 -2.90
N LEU A 409 10.10 20.27 -3.53
CA LEU A 409 11.31 19.90 -4.29
C LEU A 409 12.46 19.44 -3.39
N SER A 410 12.66 20.09 -2.24
CA SER A 410 13.64 19.67 -1.24
C SER A 410 13.21 18.35 -0.58
N PHE A 411 11.90 18.20 -0.29
CA PHE A 411 11.31 16.95 0.18
C PHE A 411 11.60 15.81 -0.81
N GLU A 412 11.29 16.02 -2.10
CA GLU A 412 11.48 15.02 -3.15
C GLU A 412 12.96 14.65 -3.34
N LEU A 413 13.86 15.64 -3.34
CA LEU A 413 15.30 15.38 -3.45
C LEU A 413 15.80 14.52 -2.27
N PHE A 414 15.36 14.82 -1.05
CA PHE A 414 15.73 14.04 0.13
C PHE A 414 15.11 12.64 0.09
N LEU A 415 13.83 12.52 -0.27
CA LEU A 415 13.15 11.24 -0.46
C LEU A 415 13.90 10.35 -1.45
N ARG A 416 14.30 10.88 -2.62
CA ARG A 416 15.10 10.14 -3.61
C ARG A 416 16.51 9.80 -3.15
N ALA A 417 17.08 10.60 -2.25
CA ALA A 417 18.43 10.38 -1.73
C ALA A 417 18.50 9.34 -0.61
N PHE A 418 17.46 9.30 0.22
CA PHE A 418 17.41 8.47 1.42
C PHE A 418 16.48 7.25 1.27
N GLY A 419 15.37 7.37 0.55
CA GLY A 419 14.40 6.30 0.27
C GLY A 419 13.05 6.48 0.95
N GLU A 420 12.99 7.21 2.07
CA GLU A 420 11.77 7.45 2.84
C GLU A 420 11.82 8.83 3.51
N LEU A 421 10.68 9.50 3.65
CA LEU A 421 10.59 10.75 4.41
C LEU A 421 9.16 10.96 4.90
N ASP A 422 8.99 11.23 6.20
CA ASP A 422 7.72 11.64 6.78
C ASP A 422 7.70 13.15 7.05
N ILE A 423 6.53 13.68 7.39
CA ILE A 423 6.38 15.06 7.87
C ILE A 423 6.15 15.03 9.38
N LEU A 424 6.79 15.97 10.09
CA LEU A 424 6.52 16.30 11.48
C LEU A 424 5.94 17.71 11.52
N HIS A 425 4.73 17.85 12.03
CA HIS A 425 4.10 19.14 12.20
C HIS A 425 4.70 19.88 13.41
N GLU A 426 4.87 21.21 13.32
CA GLU A 426 5.45 22.03 14.40
C GLU A 426 4.80 21.78 15.78
N ASP A 427 3.47 21.67 15.83
CA ASP A 427 2.71 21.40 17.07
C ASP A 427 3.02 20.03 17.71
N GLN A 428 3.66 19.10 17.00
CA GLN A 428 4.09 17.81 17.56
C GLN A 428 5.45 17.89 18.26
N VAL A 429 6.19 18.99 18.11
CA VAL A 429 7.51 19.18 18.72
C VAL A 429 7.34 19.66 20.18
N VAL A 430 6.88 18.75 21.02
CA VAL A 430 6.60 18.98 22.45
C VAL A 430 7.62 18.33 23.38
N ASP A 431 8.54 17.55 22.82
CA ASP A 431 9.60 16.87 23.55
C ASP A 431 10.88 16.76 22.70
N ASN A 432 11.92 16.15 23.29
CA ASN A 432 13.26 16.04 22.71
C ASN A 432 13.48 14.73 21.94
N THR A 433 12.44 13.90 21.78
CA THR A 433 12.49 12.62 21.05
C THR A 433 11.99 12.75 19.62
N LEU A 434 11.17 13.78 19.35
CA LEU A 434 10.52 14.00 18.06
C LEU A 434 9.81 12.73 17.58
N ASP A 435 8.99 12.14 18.46
CA ASP A 435 8.26 10.90 18.16
C ASP A 435 9.21 9.72 17.77
N GLY A 436 10.49 9.77 18.17
CA GLY A 436 11.48 8.72 17.89
C GLY A 436 12.10 8.75 16.49
N TYR A 437 11.93 9.83 15.73
CA TYR A 437 12.71 10.04 14.49
C TYR A 437 14.21 10.12 14.83
N GLN A 438 15.07 9.67 13.92
CA GLN A 438 16.53 9.72 14.09
C GLN A 438 17.15 10.90 13.34
N LEU A 439 16.45 11.38 12.31
CA LEU A 439 16.89 12.48 11.46
C LEU A 439 15.75 13.47 11.27
N LEU A 440 16.05 14.75 11.49
CA LEU A 440 15.16 15.88 11.21
C LEU A 440 15.77 16.72 10.08
N VAL A 441 14.95 17.13 9.11
CA VAL A 441 15.34 18.10 8.10
C VAL A 441 14.55 19.41 8.22
N LEU A 442 15.24 20.53 8.07
CA LEU A 442 14.67 21.88 8.04
C LEU A 442 15.00 22.53 6.69
N PHE A 443 14.01 22.56 5.80
CA PHE A 443 14.15 23.19 4.50
C PHE A 443 13.38 24.51 4.49
N ASP A 444 14.06 25.60 4.14
CA ASP A 444 13.51 26.94 4.06
C ASP A 444 12.81 27.44 5.35
N VAL A 445 13.31 27.02 6.52
CA VAL A 445 12.80 27.47 7.83
C VAL A 445 13.64 28.64 8.36
N ALA A 446 13.10 29.85 8.27
CA ALA A 446 13.66 31.10 8.78
C ALA A 446 13.08 31.51 10.14
N LEU A 447 11.86 31.07 10.46
CA LEU A 447 11.15 31.39 11.69
C LEU A 447 10.68 30.12 12.40
N LEU A 448 10.93 30.02 13.71
CA LEU A 448 10.53 28.89 14.53
C LEU A 448 10.21 29.35 15.97
N PRO A 449 9.15 28.86 16.63
CA PRO A 449 8.93 29.15 18.04
C PRO A 449 10.12 28.72 18.89
N GLU A 450 10.56 29.57 19.82
CA GLU A 450 11.74 29.29 20.64
C GLU A 450 11.63 27.98 21.45
N PRO A 451 10.47 27.60 22.04
CA PRO A 451 10.32 26.30 22.69
C PRO A 451 10.58 25.13 21.73
N VAL A 452 10.08 25.21 20.49
CA VAL A 452 10.30 24.20 19.44
C VAL A 452 11.77 24.13 19.07
N ALA A 453 12.43 25.28 18.86
CA ALA A 453 13.86 25.34 18.58
C ALA A 453 14.70 24.70 19.70
N ARG A 454 14.32 24.87 20.97
CA ARG A 454 14.99 24.26 22.12
C ARG A 454 14.81 22.75 22.16
N HIS A 455 13.62 22.24 21.84
CA HIS A 455 13.38 20.80 21.70
C HIS A 455 14.21 20.18 20.58
N VAL A 456 14.30 20.84 19.43
CA VAL A 456 15.18 20.43 18.31
C VAL A 456 16.65 20.41 18.73
N ALA A 457 17.13 21.45 19.42
CA ALA A 457 18.51 21.50 19.92
C ALA A 457 18.80 20.35 20.90
N GLN A 458 17.86 20.04 21.79
CA GLN A 458 18.01 18.94 22.74
C GLN A 458 17.89 17.56 22.08
N PHE A 459 17.05 17.42 21.05
CA PHE A 459 17.00 16.22 20.21
C PHE A 459 18.37 15.91 19.60
N VAL A 460 19.04 16.91 19.03
CA VAL A 460 20.40 16.75 18.50
C VAL A 460 21.37 16.39 19.62
N ALA A 461 21.30 17.08 20.77
CA ALA A 461 22.18 16.77 21.91
C ALA A 461 22.02 15.32 22.40
N ASN A 462 20.84 14.71 22.22
CA ASN A 462 20.49 13.34 22.60
C ASN A 462 20.80 12.27 21.53
N GLY A 463 21.55 12.61 20.47
CA GLY A 463 21.93 11.64 19.43
C GLY A 463 21.21 11.83 18.09
N GLY A 464 20.24 12.73 18.02
CA GLY A 464 19.55 13.08 16.78
C GLY A 464 20.47 13.75 15.75
N THR A 465 20.15 13.59 14.46
CA THR A 465 20.81 14.33 13.39
C THR A 465 19.88 15.39 12.80
N LEU A 466 20.40 16.61 12.62
CA LEU A 466 19.69 17.71 11.97
C LEU A 466 20.38 18.09 10.65
N VAL A 467 19.65 18.09 9.54
CA VAL A 467 20.12 18.66 8.26
C VAL A 467 19.27 19.88 7.92
N ALA A 468 19.89 21.01 7.60
CA ALA A 468 19.14 22.21 7.21
C ALA A 468 19.77 22.89 6.01
N ASP A 469 18.95 23.58 5.22
CA ASP A 469 19.40 24.53 4.20
C ASP A 469 19.15 26.00 4.60
N CYS A 470 18.45 26.20 5.73
CA CYS A 470 18.08 27.49 6.30
C CYS A 470 18.20 27.40 7.82
N VAL A 471 18.80 28.41 8.46
CA VAL A 471 18.88 28.47 9.92
C VAL A 471 17.76 29.36 10.44
N PRO A 472 16.85 28.86 11.30
CA PRO A 472 15.81 29.69 11.89
C PRO A 472 16.41 30.75 12.81
N GLY A 473 16.40 32.01 12.36
CA GLY A 473 16.93 33.15 13.10
C GLY A 473 15.85 33.97 13.81
N LEU A 474 14.57 33.70 13.56
CA LEU A 474 13.44 34.43 14.14
C LEU A 474 12.59 33.55 15.05
N GLY A 475 12.14 34.10 16.18
CA GLY A 475 11.11 33.52 17.05
C GLY A 475 9.69 33.78 16.55
N ALA A 476 8.70 33.18 17.21
CA ALA A 476 7.27 33.39 16.93
C ALA A 476 6.84 34.87 17.03
N ASP A 477 7.55 35.67 17.83
CA ASP A 477 7.34 37.12 17.97
C ASP A 477 8.07 37.95 16.90
N ARG A 478 8.60 37.29 15.86
CA ARG A 478 9.41 37.87 14.76
C ARG A 478 10.67 38.59 15.24
N LYS A 479 11.15 38.32 16.46
CA LYS A 479 12.42 38.85 16.96
C LYS A 479 13.56 37.85 16.76
N PRO A 480 14.83 38.33 16.74
CA PRO A 480 15.98 37.45 16.64
C PRO A 480 16.04 36.39 17.76
N MET A 481 16.36 35.15 17.39
CA MET A 481 16.54 34.00 18.27
C MET A 481 17.88 33.32 17.95
N GLN A 482 18.73 33.11 18.96
CA GLN A 482 20.09 32.57 18.77
C GLN A 482 20.18 31.03 18.81
N VAL A 483 19.16 30.34 19.33
CA VAL A 483 19.21 28.90 19.66
C VAL A 483 19.70 28.05 18.47
N MET A 484 19.21 28.32 17.26
CA MET A 484 19.57 27.52 16.07
C MET A 484 20.93 27.90 15.50
N GLU A 485 21.30 29.18 15.49
CA GLU A 485 22.64 29.61 15.08
C GLU A 485 23.72 28.99 15.99
N GLU A 486 23.50 28.98 17.30
CA GLU A 486 24.37 28.30 18.27
C GLU A 486 24.46 26.79 18.02
N LEU A 487 23.32 26.16 17.70
CA LEU A 487 23.24 24.72 17.42
C LEU A 487 24.07 24.34 16.18
N PHE A 488 23.99 25.11 15.10
CA PHE A 488 24.79 24.91 13.88
C PHE A 488 26.23 25.41 14.01
N GLY A 489 26.53 26.23 15.04
CA GLY A 489 27.83 26.85 15.24
C GLY A 489 28.15 27.87 14.17
N VAL A 490 27.18 28.70 13.84
CA VAL A 490 27.28 29.82 12.89
C VAL A 490 26.68 31.08 13.52
N GLU A 491 26.80 32.21 12.83
CA GLU A 491 26.13 33.47 13.15
C GLU A 491 25.82 34.24 11.86
N SER A 492 24.84 35.14 11.91
CA SER A 492 24.43 35.98 10.77
C SER A 492 24.05 35.15 9.55
N ALA A 493 23.30 34.07 9.74
CA ALA A 493 22.87 33.20 8.65
C ALA A 493 21.80 33.88 7.78
N GLU A 494 22.09 34.07 6.49
CA GLU A 494 21.12 34.56 5.51
C GLU A 494 20.06 33.48 5.21
N THR A 495 18.81 33.90 4.97
CA THR A 495 17.67 33.01 4.67
C THR A 495 17.09 33.22 3.27
N GLY A 496 17.74 34.07 2.45
CA GLY A 496 17.25 34.46 1.14
C GLY A 496 16.97 33.27 0.21
N ARG A 497 15.94 33.42 -0.64
CA ARG A 497 15.54 32.49 -1.70
C ARG A 497 14.80 33.23 -2.81
N ILE A 498 14.50 32.52 -3.90
CA ILE A 498 13.55 33.00 -4.91
C ILE A 498 12.13 32.87 -4.33
N GLN A 499 11.44 34.00 -4.19
CA GLN A 499 10.02 34.02 -3.86
C GLN A 499 9.22 33.83 -5.16
N ARG A 500 8.45 32.74 -5.23
CA ARG A 500 7.59 32.42 -6.38
C ARG A 500 6.12 32.53 -5.99
N ALA A 501 5.28 32.91 -6.94
CA ALA A 501 3.83 33.05 -6.77
C ALA A 501 3.09 32.74 -8.09
N GLY A 502 1.81 32.37 -8.01
CA GLY A 502 0.99 31.86 -9.12
C GLY A 502 1.43 30.51 -9.70
N HIS A 503 0.59 29.76 -10.40
CA HIS A 503 0.96 28.41 -10.88
C HIS A 503 1.03 28.25 -12.40
N TRP A 504 1.86 27.30 -12.83
CA TRP A 504 2.14 27.04 -14.25
C TRP A 504 1.09 26.11 -14.85
N VAL A 505 0.37 26.59 -15.88
CA VAL A 505 -0.66 25.80 -16.56
C VAL A 505 -0.15 25.34 -17.94
N PRO A 506 0.07 24.03 -18.15
CA PRO A 506 0.54 23.48 -19.42
C PRO A 506 -0.61 23.29 -20.41
N TYR A 507 -1.12 24.41 -20.95
CA TYR A 507 -2.31 24.40 -21.79
C TYR A 507 -2.28 23.44 -22.98
N ARG A 508 -3.40 22.72 -23.19
CA ARG A 508 -3.60 21.83 -24.36
C ARG A 508 -3.68 22.58 -25.69
N GLN A 509 -4.39 23.72 -25.70
CA GLN A 509 -4.76 24.43 -26.94
C GLN A 509 -4.03 25.77 -27.12
N GLN A 510 -3.19 26.18 -26.16
CA GLN A 510 -2.45 27.44 -26.22
C GLN A 510 -1.07 27.30 -25.59
N ALA A 511 -0.24 28.33 -25.72
CA ALA A 511 1.05 28.37 -25.05
C ALA A 511 0.84 28.29 -23.52
N PRO A 512 1.66 27.49 -22.81
CA PRO A 512 1.63 27.46 -21.35
C PRO A 512 1.75 28.86 -20.73
N SER A 513 1.01 29.13 -19.64
CA SER A 513 0.98 30.46 -19.03
C SER A 513 0.84 30.47 -17.51
N TRP A 514 1.16 31.65 -16.97
CA TRP A 514 0.89 32.16 -15.62
C TRP A 514 -0.59 32.12 -15.19
N ALA A 515 -0.98 31.41 -14.11
CA ALA A 515 -2.25 31.61 -13.40
C ALA A 515 -2.01 32.12 -11.96
N ASN A 516 -2.97 32.82 -11.36
CA ASN A 516 -2.92 33.36 -9.97
C ASN A 516 -1.63 34.15 -9.63
N LEU A 517 -1.08 34.88 -10.61
CA LEU A 517 0.08 35.73 -10.39
C LEU A 517 -0.33 37.04 -9.68
N PRO A 518 0.33 37.43 -8.58
CA PRO A 518 0.08 38.71 -7.95
C PRO A 518 0.54 39.87 -8.85
N ALA A 519 -0.12 41.02 -8.71
CA ALA A 519 0.16 42.21 -9.54
C ALA A 519 1.57 42.79 -9.31
N ASP A 520 2.10 42.61 -8.11
CA ASP A 520 3.40 43.09 -7.61
C ASP A 520 4.43 41.96 -7.45
N ARG A 521 4.36 40.94 -8.32
CA ARG A 521 5.22 39.75 -8.22
C ARG A 521 6.73 40.07 -8.19
N PRO A 522 7.52 39.31 -7.42
CA PRO A 522 8.98 39.35 -7.50
C PRO A 522 9.50 39.00 -8.90
N ASP A 523 10.61 39.60 -9.32
CA ASP A 523 11.32 39.18 -10.53
C ASP A 523 12.14 37.92 -10.24
N GLU A 524 11.58 36.76 -10.61
CA GLU A 524 12.18 35.44 -10.40
C GLU A 524 13.50 35.24 -11.17
N SER A 525 13.86 36.14 -12.10
CA SER A 525 15.16 36.10 -12.79
C SER A 525 16.30 36.75 -11.98
N ILE A 526 15.98 37.45 -10.89
CA ILE A 526 16.95 38.13 -10.05
C ILE A 526 17.24 37.29 -8.81
N PHE A 527 18.36 36.58 -8.84
CA PHE A 527 18.85 35.80 -7.71
C PHE A 527 20.38 35.83 -7.63
N LYS A 528 20.90 35.57 -6.43
CA LYS A 528 22.34 35.38 -6.22
C LYS A 528 22.74 34.00 -6.75
N THR A 529 23.94 33.90 -7.33
CA THR A 529 24.55 32.63 -7.74
C THR A 529 25.96 32.52 -7.18
N ASP A 530 26.41 31.29 -6.99
CA ASP A 530 27.78 30.93 -6.66
C ASP A 530 28.06 29.53 -7.23
N SER A 531 29.22 28.94 -6.93
CA SER A 531 29.50 27.54 -7.25
C SER A 531 30.23 26.85 -6.11
N LEU A 532 30.03 25.54 -6.03
CA LEU A 532 30.72 24.66 -5.10
C LEU A 532 31.53 23.65 -5.90
N LYS A 533 32.86 23.78 -5.84
CA LYS A 533 33.79 22.83 -6.44
C LYS A 533 34.73 22.28 -5.38
N GLY A 534 34.65 20.99 -5.12
CA GLY A 534 35.43 20.35 -4.06
C GLY A 534 34.97 18.93 -3.78
N GLU A 535 35.25 18.46 -2.58
CA GLU A 535 34.84 17.14 -2.11
C GLU A 535 34.26 17.26 -0.70
N VAL A 536 33.11 16.64 -0.46
CA VAL A 536 32.48 16.55 0.86
C VAL A 536 32.19 15.09 1.15
N MET A 537 32.78 14.54 2.21
CA MET A 537 32.57 13.14 2.61
C MET A 537 32.79 12.15 1.44
N GLU A 538 33.90 12.32 0.72
CA GLU A 538 34.26 11.49 -0.45
C GLU A 538 33.31 11.65 -1.66
N ILE A 539 32.38 12.61 -1.61
CA ILE A 539 31.53 12.97 -2.74
C ILE A 539 32.16 14.15 -3.48
N PRO A 540 32.62 13.97 -4.73
CA PRO A 540 33.10 15.07 -5.55
C PRO A 540 31.92 15.94 -5.99
N LEU A 541 32.07 17.26 -5.84
CA LEU A 541 31.07 18.26 -6.16
C LEU A 541 31.62 19.28 -7.17
N ASP A 542 30.82 19.58 -8.18
CA ASP A 542 30.95 20.66 -9.15
C ASP A 542 29.54 21.18 -9.43
N LEU A 543 29.01 21.94 -8.46
CA LEU A 543 27.61 22.36 -8.39
C LEU A 543 27.48 23.86 -8.66
N PRO A 544 26.60 24.30 -9.59
CA PRO A 544 26.07 25.66 -9.55
C PRO A 544 25.15 25.79 -8.32
N LEU A 545 25.30 26.88 -7.56
CA LEU A 545 24.45 27.18 -6.41
C LEU A 545 23.54 28.35 -6.74
N ILE A 546 22.24 28.18 -6.45
CA ILE A 546 21.22 29.22 -6.61
C ILE A 546 20.73 29.63 -5.23
N SER A 547 20.64 30.94 -5.00
CA SER A 547 20.34 31.52 -3.69
C SER A 547 21.31 31.02 -2.60
N PRO A 548 22.64 31.24 -2.74
CA PRO A 548 23.60 30.97 -1.67
C PRO A 548 23.24 31.77 -0.41
N ARG A 549 23.39 31.14 0.75
CA ARG A 549 23.01 31.65 2.06
C ARG A 549 24.28 31.84 2.90
N ALA A 550 24.81 33.06 2.86
CA ALA A 550 26.02 33.40 3.59
C ALA A 550 25.81 33.26 5.11
N CYS A 551 26.85 32.83 5.81
CA CYS A 551 26.92 32.85 7.28
C CYS A 551 28.39 32.99 7.70
N SER A 552 28.62 33.37 8.96
CA SER A 552 29.94 33.29 9.59
C SER A 552 30.00 32.07 10.49
N VAL A 553 31.08 31.29 10.42
CA VAL A 553 31.24 30.08 11.23
C VAL A 553 31.86 30.44 12.58
N THR A 554 31.24 29.98 13.66
CA THR A 554 31.73 30.18 15.04
C THR A 554 32.38 28.89 15.56
N THR A 555 31.57 27.89 15.89
CA THR A 555 32.02 26.58 16.41
C THR A 555 31.79 25.42 15.45
N GLY A 556 31.11 25.66 14.32
CA GLY A 556 30.97 24.69 13.25
C GLY A 556 32.31 24.43 12.53
N ARG A 557 32.38 23.31 11.83
CA ARG A 557 33.49 22.94 10.95
C ARG A 557 33.04 23.05 9.51
N ILE A 558 33.71 23.89 8.73
CA ILE A 558 33.49 23.98 7.28
C ILE A 558 34.00 22.68 6.63
N LEU A 559 33.12 21.97 5.95
CA LEU A 559 33.47 20.80 5.13
C LEU A 559 33.77 21.21 3.68
N ALA A 560 33.10 22.24 3.17
CA ALA A 560 33.41 22.84 1.89
C ALA A 560 33.03 24.32 1.83
N THR A 561 33.69 25.05 0.94
CA THR A 561 33.45 26.46 0.67
C THR A 561 32.98 26.67 -0.77
N THR A 562 32.23 27.74 -1.00
CA THR A 562 31.89 28.18 -2.35
C THR A 562 33.08 28.84 -3.05
N ALA A 563 32.95 29.15 -4.33
CA ALA A 563 33.96 29.88 -5.10
C ALA A 563 34.18 31.31 -4.56
N ALA A 564 33.16 31.93 -3.96
CA ALA A 564 33.30 33.20 -3.24
C ALA A 564 33.94 33.06 -1.83
N GLY A 565 34.31 31.85 -1.41
CA GLY A 565 34.91 31.59 -0.10
C GLY A 565 33.91 31.54 1.06
N LEU A 566 32.61 31.46 0.78
CA LEU A 566 31.56 31.33 1.79
C LEU A 566 31.43 29.87 2.26
N PRO A 567 30.99 29.61 3.50
CA PRO A 567 30.70 28.24 3.95
C PRO A 567 29.58 27.62 3.10
N ALA A 568 29.86 26.50 2.43
CA ALA A 568 28.88 25.79 1.60
C ALA A 568 28.28 24.58 2.31
N VAL A 569 29.10 23.87 3.11
CA VAL A 569 28.64 22.79 3.99
C VAL A 569 29.32 22.95 5.34
N VAL A 570 28.54 23.06 6.40
CA VAL A 570 29.04 23.17 7.79
C VAL A 570 28.57 21.97 8.57
N HIS A 571 29.48 21.35 9.32
CA HIS A 571 29.20 20.24 10.23
C HIS A 571 29.49 20.65 11.67
N ARG A 572 28.65 20.24 12.61
CA ARG A 572 28.92 20.40 14.03
C ARG A 572 28.41 19.20 14.82
N ALA A 573 29.28 18.62 15.64
CA ALA A 573 28.87 17.63 16.64
C ALA A 573 28.31 18.36 17.87
N THR A 574 27.20 17.88 18.41
CA THR A 574 26.54 18.45 19.59
C THR A 574 26.05 17.32 20.48
N GLY A 575 26.60 17.20 21.69
CA GLY A 575 26.29 16.06 22.57
C GLY A 575 26.62 14.75 21.87
N GLU A 576 25.64 13.85 21.79
CA GLU A 576 25.75 12.57 21.09
C GLU A 576 25.35 12.62 19.61
N GLY A 577 24.76 13.74 19.16
CA GLY A 577 24.29 13.91 17.79
C GLY A 577 25.08 14.96 17.01
N GLN A 578 24.49 15.44 15.92
CA GLN A 578 25.17 16.34 14.99
C GLN A 578 24.24 17.14 14.09
N THR A 579 24.78 18.22 13.53
CA THR A 579 24.11 19.06 12.55
C THR A 579 24.91 19.19 11.26
N PHE A 580 24.19 19.27 10.14
CA PHE A 580 24.71 19.64 8.83
C PHE A 580 23.92 20.83 8.29
N LEU A 581 24.63 21.90 7.95
CA LEU A 581 24.05 23.08 7.30
C LEU A 581 24.55 23.16 5.85
N LEU A 582 23.62 23.23 4.91
CA LEU A 582 23.87 23.58 3.52
C LEU A 582 23.76 25.11 3.40
N GLY A 583 24.86 25.77 3.05
CA GLY A 583 24.95 27.24 2.90
C GLY A 583 24.30 27.78 1.62
N PHE A 584 23.21 27.16 1.16
CA PHE A 584 22.49 27.49 -0.06
C PHE A 584 21.07 26.93 -0.02
N CYS A 585 20.14 27.60 -0.71
CA CYS A 585 18.76 27.14 -0.86
C CYS A 585 18.70 25.85 -1.70
N LEU A 586 18.28 24.75 -1.08
CA LEU A 586 18.29 23.43 -1.72
C LEU A 586 17.22 23.34 -2.82
N GLN A 587 16.01 23.86 -2.57
CA GLN A 587 14.93 23.85 -3.56
C GLN A 587 15.30 24.63 -4.82
N ASP A 588 15.89 25.83 -4.70
CA ASP A 588 16.25 26.66 -5.85
C ASP A 588 17.39 26.03 -6.64
N THR A 589 18.39 25.50 -5.94
CA THR A 589 19.53 24.83 -6.55
C THR A 589 19.08 23.55 -7.27
N TYR A 590 18.24 22.73 -6.63
CA TYR A 590 17.72 21.50 -7.23
C TYR A 590 16.82 21.80 -8.43
N PHE A 591 15.92 22.79 -8.33
CA PHE A 591 15.09 23.24 -9.44
C PHE A 591 15.93 23.61 -10.67
N HIS A 592 16.99 24.40 -10.47
CA HIS A 592 17.86 24.84 -11.56
C HIS A 592 18.57 23.67 -12.27
N THR A 593 18.85 22.58 -11.58
CA THR A 593 19.41 21.38 -12.23
C THR A 593 18.44 20.73 -13.21
N TRP A 594 17.13 20.86 -13.02
CA TRP A 594 16.11 20.39 -13.95
C TRP A 594 15.92 21.37 -15.10
N GLU A 595 15.88 22.67 -14.80
CA GLU A 595 15.78 23.75 -15.79
C GLU A 595 16.92 23.69 -16.82
N THR A 596 18.13 23.33 -16.39
CA THR A 596 19.33 23.24 -17.24
C THR A 596 19.65 21.83 -17.73
N GLU A 597 18.76 20.86 -17.49
CA GLU A 597 18.95 19.43 -17.81
C GLU A 597 20.27 18.82 -17.26
N ASN A 598 20.82 19.38 -16.18
CA ASN A 598 22.10 18.96 -15.61
C ASN A 598 21.97 17.72 -14.70
N ALA A 599 21.97 16.54 -15.32
CA ALA A 599 21.90 15.25 -14.60
C ALA A 599 23.08 15.01 -13.64
N SER A 600 24.27 15.54 -13.95
CA SER A 600 25.44 15.41 -13.08
C SER A 600 25.24 16.15 -11.76
N ALA A 601 24.79 17.40 -11.81
CA ALA A 601 24.49 18.18 -10.61
C ALA A 601 23.36 17.56 -9.79
N ARG A 602 22.31 17.02 -10.43
CA ARG A 602 21.24 16.26 -9.76
C ARG A 602 21.80 15.08 -8.96
N ASN A 603 22.64 14.28 -9.60
CA ASN A 603 23.24 13.11 -8.97
C ASN A 603 24.19 13.49 -7.82
N GLN A 604 24.92 14.58 -7.96
CA GLN A 604 25.81 15.09 -6.91
C GLN A 604 25.05 15.62 -5.70
N LEU A 605 23.97 16.38 -5.87
CA LEU A 605 23.09 16.80 -4.78
C LEU A 605 22.50 15.60 -4.02
N ARG A 606 22.01 14.60 -4.77
CA ARG A 606 21.51 13.35 -4.18
C ARG A 606 22.61 12.63 -3.38
N SER A 607 23.79 12.48 -3.99
CA SER A 607 24.94 11.81 -3.36
C SER A 607 25.42 12.53 -2.11
N LEU A 608 25.37 13.87 -2.09
CA LEU A 608 25.66 14.66 -0.91
C LEU A 608 24.70 14.32 0.23
N LEU A 609 23.38 14.36 -0.01
CA LEU A 609 22.38 13.99 1.03
C LEU A 609 22.52 12.52 1.47
N THR A 610 22.79 11.59 0.54
CA THR A 610 23.09 10.19 0.88
C THR A 610 24.35 10.09 1.76
N ALA A 611 25.40 10.88 1.50
CA ALA A 611 26.60 10.89 2.33
C ALA A 611 26.34 11.46 3.73
N LEU A 612 25.54 12.52 3.85
CA LEU A 612 25.16 13.09 5.14
C LEU A 612 24.39 12.09 6.01
N THR A 613 23.41 11.39 5.42
CA THR A 613 22.61 10.36 6.14
C THR A 613 23.45 9.14 6.53
N ARG A 614 24.39 8.71 5.67
CA ARG A 614 25.36 7.65 6.01
C ARG A 614 26.31 8.07 7.12
N ALA A 615 26.82 9.30 7.09
CA ALA A 615 27.64 9.85 8.16
C ALA A 615 26.87 9.99 9.49
N ALA A 616 25.54 10.05 9.42
CA ALA A 616 24.65 9.95 10.57
C ALA A 616 24.42 8.53 11.09
N GLY A 617 24.85 7.49 10.36
CA GLY A 617 24.58 6.11 10.73
C GLY A 617 23.11 5.71 10.63
N VAL A 618 22.29 6.51 9.95
CA VAL A 618 20.86 6.25 9.76
C VAL A 618 20.68 5.58 8.40
N ARG A 619 20.05 4.39 8.39
CA ARG A 619 19.67 3.65 7.17
C ARG A 619 18.14 3.63 7.01
N PRO A 620 17.59 3.76 5.80
CA PRO A 620 16.14 3.66 5.56
C PRO A 620 15.65 2.21 5.75
N HIS A 621 14.34 2.00 5.87
CA HIS A 621 13.77 0.64 5.82
C HIS A 621 13.75 0.11 4.38
N VAL A 622 13.55 1.00 3.42
CA VAL A 622 13.47 0.66 1.99
C VAL A 622 14.06 1.81 1.18
N ALA A 623 14.76 1.46 0.10
CA ALA A 623 15.18 2.43 -0.91
C ALA A 623 15.31 1.71 -2.26
N SER A 624 15.20 2.46 -3.34
CA SER A 624 15.55 2.01 -4.68
C SER A 624 16.95 2.54 -5.04
N THR A 625 17.80 1.72 -5.66
CA THR A 625 19.07 2.22 -6.20
C THR A 625 18.87 3.15 -7.39
N ASN A 626 17.71 3.07 -8.04
CA ASN A 626 17.29 3.98 -9.08
C ASN A 626 16.33 5.04 -8.48
N PRO A 627 16.75 6.31 -8.36
CA PRO A 627 16.01 7.36 -7.67
C PRO A 627 14.69 7.75 -8.35
N ASP A 628 14.48 7.34 -9.61
CA ASP A 628 13.28 7.63 -10.38
C ASP A 628 12.25 6.49 -10.28
N ILE A 629 12.58 5.43 -9.52
CA ILE A 629 11.71 4.32 -9.16
C ILE A 629 11.45 4.40 -7.65
N GLU A 630 10.21 4.67 -7.24
CA GLU A 630 9.79 4.65 -5.83
C GLU A 630 9.81 3.21 -5.32
N ALA A 631 10.27 3.02 -4.08
CA ALA A 631 10.09 1.77 -3.34
C ALA A 631 9.57 2.08 -1.95
N THR A 632 8.41 1.53 -1.60
CA THR A 632 7.69 1.82 -0.35
C THR A 632 7.18 0.52 0.28
N VAL A 633 7.26 0.42 1.62
CA VAL A 633 6.82 -0.77 2.36
C VAL A 633 5.66 -0.45 3.29
N ARG A 634 4.61 -1.28 3.21
CA ARG A 634 3.57 -1.40 4.23
C ARG A 634 3.77 -2.70 4.98
N ALA A 635 3.81 -2.68 6.31
CA ALA A 635 4.00 -3.90 7.10
C ALA A 635 3.53 -3.75 8.55
N ASN A 636 3.04 -4.85 9.11
CA ASN A 636 2.86 -5.09 10.54
C ASN A 636 3.67 -6.35 10.95
N GLN A 637 3.36 -7.00 12.07
CA GLN A 637 4.10 -8.20 12.50
C GLN A 637 3.78 -9.46 11.69
N ASP A 638 2.61 -9.50 11.05
CA ASP A 638 2.02 -10.69 10.43
C ASP A 638 2.00 -10.61 8.90
N GLU A 639 2.10 -9.42 8.31
CA GLU A 639 1.97 -9.17 6.88
C GLU A 639 2.83 -8.01 6.42
N GLY A 640 3.35 -8.10 5.20
CA GLY A 640 4.03 -6.98 4.55
C GLY A 640 3.87 -6.97 3.03
N TYR A 641 4.01 -5.78 2.47
CA TYR A 641 3.82 -5.47 1.06
C TYR A 641 4.88 -4.48 0.63
N LEU A 642 5.61 -4.81 -0.44
CA LEU A 642 6.55 -3.93 -1.11
C LEU A 642 5.91 -3.41 -2.40
N PHE A 643 5.80 -2.09 -2.50
CA PHE A 643 5.40 -1.37 -3.70
C PHE A 643 6.67 -0.87 -4.39
N VAL A 644 6.78 -1.10 -5.70
CA VAL A 644 7.85 -0.55 -6.53
C VAL A 644 7.24 0.08 -7.77
N ILE A 645 7.39 1.39 -7.94
CA ILE A 645 6.64 2.19 -8.92
C ILE A 645 7.61 3.02 -9.74
N ASN A 646 7.61 2.85 -11.06
CA ASN A 646 8.51 3.60 -11.93
C ASN A 646 7.85 4.87 -12.45
N HIS A 647 8.25 6.01 -11.89
CA HIS A 647 7.65 7.30 -12.19
C HIS A 647 8.18 7.99 -13.43
N GLU A 648 9.46 7.80 -13.77
CA GLU A 648 10.11 8.69 -14.74
C GLU A 648 11.10 8.04 -15.70
N THR A 649 11.70 6.90 -15.34
CA THR A 649 12.88 6.39 -16.03
C THR A 649 12.58 5.25 -16.98
N THR A 650 13.26 5.24 -18.12
CA THR A 650 13.19 4.11 -19.08
C THR A 650 14.11 2.96 -18.69
N VAL A 651 15.00 3.15 -17.71
CA VAL A 651 15.84 2.09 -17.15
C VAL A 651 15.04 1.36 -16.08
N ALA A 652 14.53 0.18 -16.42
CA ALA A 652 13.58 -0.56 -15.59
C ALA A 652 14.25 -1.19 -14.36
N GLU A 653 15.53 -1.49 -14.45
CA GLU A 653 16.28 -2.23 -13.44
C GLU A 653 16.52 -1.40 -12.19
N THR A 654 16.26 -2.02 -11.03
CA THR A 654 16.63 -1.48 -9.72
C THR A 654 16.89 -2.59 -8.72
N THR A 655 17.81 -2.33 -7.79
CA THR A 655 17.98 -3.13 -6.59
C THR A 655 17.20 -2.45 -5.45
N VAL A 656 16.37 -3.21 -4.76
CA VAL A 656 15.60 -2.74 -3.60
C VAL A 656 16.13 -3.39 -2.33
N PRO A 657 17.01 -2.70 -1.56
CA PRO A 657 17.30 -3.07 -0.19
C PRO A 657 16.09 -2.87 0.73
N LEU A 658 15.86 -3.85 1.60
CA LEU A 658 14.90 -3.84 2.69
C LEU A 658 15.64 -4.12 4.00
N ALA A 659 15.36 -3.33 5.04
CA ALA A 659 16.01 -3.42 6.33
C ALA A 659 15.06 -3.05 7.46
N ASP A 660 15.38 -3.52 8.68
CA ASP A 660 14.67 -3.17 9.91
C ASP A 660 13.14 -3.38 9.84
N LEU A 661 12.72 -4.41 9.09
CA LEU A 661 11.32 -4.82 8.99
C LEU A 661 10.84 -5.38 10.34
N PRO A 662 9.53 -5.28 10.64
CA PRO A 662 8.94 -5.82 11.87
C PRO A 662 9.02 -7.35 11.99
N PHE A 663 9.42 -8.06 10.93
CA PHE A 663 9.61 -9.50 10.88
C PHE A 663 10.75 -9.87 9.91
N ALA A 664 11.28 -11.08 10.05
CA ALA A 664 12.17 -11.67 9.05
C ALA A 664 11.37 -12.17 7.85
N VAL A 665 11.80 -11.88 6.62
CA VAL A 665 11.11 -12.31 5.40
C VAL A 665 11.58 -13.71 5.01
N ASP A 666 10.64 -14.65 4.82
CA ASP A 666 10.91 -16.02 4.35
C ASP A 666 10.70 -16.15 2.84
N LEU A 667 9.67 -15.49 2.31
CA LEU A 667 9.31 -15.55 0.90
C LEU A 667 8.82 -14.18 0.42
N ILE A 668 9.19 -13.81 -0.80
CA ILE A 668 8.63 -12.65 -1.50
C ILE A 668 7.86 -13.17 -2.71
N ILE A 669 6.62 -12.75 -2.89
CA ILE A 669 5.75 -13.18 -4.00
C ILE A 669 5.34 -11.96 -4.80
N ASP A 670 5.60 -11.95 -6.10
CA ASP A 670 5.00 -10.96 -6.99
C ASP A 670 3.51 -11.28 -7.19
N LEU A 671 2.63 -10.37 -6.77
CA LEU A 671 1.18 -10.59 -6.85
C LEU A 671 0.66 -10.55 -8.29
N ALA A 672 1.36 -9.89 -9.22
CA ALA A 672 0.94 -9.89 -10.62
C ALA A 672 1.09 -11.30 -11.21
N SER A 673 2.28 -11.90 -11.06
CA SER A 673 2.62 -13.21 -11.63
C SER A 673 2.38 -14.41 -10.72
N GLU A 674 2.14 -14.17 -9.42
CA GLU A 674 2.03 -15.19 -8.36
C GLU A 674 3.26 -16.10 -8.25
N ARG A 675 4.42 -15.53 -8.59
CA ARG A 675 5.72 -16.22 -8.58
C ARG A 675 6.58 -15.69 -7.44
N PRO A 676 7.39 -16.57 -6.82
CA PRO A 676 8.44 -16.14 -5.92
C PRO A 676 9.43 -15.19 -6.60
N VAL A 677 9.84 -14.16 -5.86
CA VAL A 677 10.92 -13.24 -6.23
C VAL A 677 12.15 -13.62 -5.40
N PRO A 678 13.29 -13.93 -6.05
CA PRO A 678 14.52 -14.25 -5.32
C PRO A 678 15.05 -13.00 -4.60
N PHE A 679 15.58 -13.20 -3.40
CA PHE A 679 16.26 -12.15 -2.64
C PHE A 679 17.54 -12.68 -1.99
N VAL A 680 18.47 -11.77 -1.72
CA VAL A 680 19.73 -12.09 -1.04
C VAL A 680 19.75 -11.41 0.31
N ALA A 681 19.86 -12.20 1.38
CA ALA A 681 20.08 -11.69 2.73
C ALA A 681 21.55 -11.29 2.93
N SER A 682 21.77 -10.14 3.57
CA SER A 682 23.05 -9.60 3.97
C SER A 682 23.33 -9.88 5.45
N ASN A 683 24.60 -9.89 5.84
CA ASN A 683 25.02 -10.20 7.23
C ASN A 683 24.50 -9.21 8.27
N ASP A 684 24.07 -8.01 7.86
CA ASP A 684 23.53 -6.94 8.69
C ASP A 684 21.99 -6.99 8.81
N GLY A 685 21.38 -8.11 8.42
CA GLY A 685 19.94 -8.36 8.49
C GLY A 685 19.12 -7.69 7.38
N ALA A 686 19.76 -6.94 6.48
CA ALA A 686 19.09 -6.39 5.30
C ALA A 686 18.93 -7.46 4.23
N LEU A 687 17.92 -7.34 3.37
CA LEU A 687 17.72 -8.20 2.22
C LEU A 687 17.60 -7.37 0.95
N ARG A 688 17.97 -7.93 -0.20
CA ARG A 688 18.02 -7.22 -1.48
C ARG A 688 17.27 -8.00 -2.54
N CYS A 689 16.38 -7.31 -3.24
CA CYS A 689 15.65 -7.84 -4.38
C CYS A 689 16.13 -7.14 -5.64
N GLU A 690 16.42 -7.90 -6.69
CA GLU A 690 16.69 -7.34 -8.03
C GLU A 690 15.38 -7.37 -8.81
N LEU A 691 14.92 -6.20 -9.26
CA LEU A 691 13.63 -6.02 -9.92
C LEU A 691 13.81 -5.26 -11.23
N ALA A 692 12.89 -5.49 -12.16
CA ALA A 692 12.75 -4.70 -13.37
C ALA A 692 11.30 -4.20 -13.47
N VAL A 693 11.12 -2.88 -13.32
CA VAL A 693 9.81 -2.22 -13.40
C VAL A 693 9.85 -1.22 -14.56
N PRO A 694 9.24 -1.55 -15.72
CA PRO A 694 9.23 -0.67 -16.88
C PRO A 694 8.61 0.70 -16.58
N HIS A 695 8.93 1.71 -17.40
CA HIS A 695 8.40 3.07 -17.23
C HIS A 695 6.86 3.06 -17.17
N GLY A 696 6.29 3.65 -16.12
CA GLY A 696 4.85 3.71 -15.90
C GLY A 696 4.21 2.43 -15.36
N GLU A 697 4.99 1.36 -15.15
CA GLU A 697 4.55 0.12 -14.52
C GLU A 697 4.74 0.14 -13.00
N VAL A 698 4.06 -0.80 -12.35
CA VAL A 698 4.08 -1.02 -10.90
C VAL A 698 4.36 -2.49 -10.62
N ALA A 699 5.10 -2.77 -9.55
CA ALA A 699 5.19 -4.09 -8.96
C ALA A 699 4.65 -4.04 -7.53
N LEU A 700 3.83 -5.02 -7.17
CA LEU A 700 3.30 -5.19 -5.82
C LEU A 700 3.66 -6.59 -5.33
N LEU A 701 4.57 -6.64 -4.35
CA LEU A 701 5.09 -7.90 -3.83
C LEU A 701 4.57 -8.13 -2.41
N LYS A 702 4.12 -9.35 -2.12
CA LYS A 702 3.81 -9.79 -0.76
C LYS A 702 5.09 -10.26 -0.08
N LEU A 703 5.41 -9.65 1.06
CA LEU A 703 6.48 -10.06 1.97
C LEU A 703 5.87 -11.02 2.99
N VAL A 704 6.26 -12.28 2.91
CA VAL A 704 5.74 -13.33 3.78
C VAL A 704 6.67 -13.46 4.98
N PRO A 705 6.17 -13.27 6.22
CA PRO A 705 7.00 -13.46 7.41
C PRO A 705 7.49 -14.90 7.53
N ALA A 706 8.70 -15.05 8.05
CA ALA A 706 9.20 -16.30 8.56
C ALA A 706 8.37 -16.72 9.78
N SER A 707 8.03 -18.01 9.85
CA SER A 707 7.37 -18.59 11.01
C SER A 707 8.13 -18.19 12.28
N ALA A 708 7.43 -17.59 13.25
CA ALA A 708 8.03 -17.11 14.50
C ALA A 708 8.87 -18.22 15.16
N GLY A 709 10.20 -18.06 15.16
CA GLY A 709 11.13 -19.08 15.66
C GLY A 709 12.59 -18.94 15.21
N ALA A 710 12.91 -18.03 14.28
CA ALA A 710 14.25 -17.98 13.66
C ALA A 710 15.33 -17.17 14.42
N THR A 711 15.10 -16.69 15.65
CA THR A 711 16.08 -15.83 16.37
C THR A 711 16.63 -16.36 17.68
N ASP A 712 16.35 -17.61 18.08
CA ASP A 712 17.02 -18.22 19.25
C ASP A 712 17.50 -19.64 18.96
N ALA A 713 18.54 -19.72 18.12
CA ALA A 713 19.25 -20.94 17.78
C ALA A 713 20.05 -21.47 18.99
N ARG A 714 19.34 -22.06 19.96
CA ARG A 714 19.81 -23.11 20.90
C ARG A 714 18.76 -23.60 21.92
N ALA A 715 17.51 -23.09 21.90
CA ALA A 715 16.52 -23.46 22.93
C ALA A 715 15.15 -23.99 22.44
N GLU A 716 14.77 -23.88 21.16
CA GLU A 716 13.45 -24.31 20.67
C GLU A 716 13.48 -25.51 19.71
N GLU A 717 13.98 -26.65 20.17
CA GLU A 717 13.85 -27.92 19.42
C GLU A 717 12.41 -28.49 19.44
N ALA A 718 11.37 -27.70 19.74
CA ALA A 718 10.03 -28.25 20.05
C ALA A 718 8.77 -27.43 19.65
N LYS A 719 8.81 -26.39 18.79
CA LYS A 719 7.58 -25.58 18.53
C LYS A 719 7.14 -25.19 17.11
N GLY A 720 7.93 -25.36 16.05
CA GLY A 720 7.45 -25.08 14.67
C GLY A 720 6.77 -26.29 14.01
N SER A 721 5.82 -26.10 13.08
CA SER A 721 5.24 -27.15 12.22
C SER A 721 5.87 -27.15 10.82
N PHE A 722 5.78 -28.25 10.05
CA PHE A 722 6.28 -28.27 8.66
C PHE A 722 5.36 -27.51 7.71
N MET A 723 5.90 -26.84 6.70
CA MET A 723 5.10 -26.08 5.73
C MET A 723 4.73 -26.95 4.52
N VAL A 724 3.51 -26.79 4.01
CA VAL A 724 3.06 -27.40 2.74
C VAL A 724 2.61 -26.29 1.79
N TRP A 725 3.19 -26.27 0.60
CA TRP A 725 2.71 -25.47 -0.53
C TRP A 725 2.02 -26.39 -1.54
N GLN A 726 0.78 -26.05 -1.89
CA GLN A 726 0.10 -26.61 -3.05
C GLN A 726 0.29 -25.64 -4.22
N LEU A 727 0.96 -26.10 -5.28
CA LEU A 727 1.27 -25.26 -6.43
C LEU A 727 0.06 -25.16 -7.40
N PRO A 728 -0.19 -24.00 -8.02
CA PRO A 728 -1.23 -23.86 -9.02
C PRO A 728 -0.81 -24.48 -10.37
N ASN A 729 -1.78 -24.97 -11.13
CA ASN A 729 -1.54 -25.47 -12.49
C ASN A 729 -1.13 -24.34 -13.43
N GLN A 730 -0.07 -24.55 -14.21
CA GLN A 730 0.43 -23.58 -15.20
C GLN A 730 -0.12 -23.85 -16.61
N THR A 731 -0.82 -24.96 -16.78
CA THR A 731 -1.49 -25.36 -18.02
C THR A 731 -2.99 -25.57 -17.78
N THR A 732 -3.77 -25.85 -18.83
CA THR A 732 -5.19 -26.15 -18.68
C THR A 732 -5.46 -27.57 -18.15
N THR A 733 -4.45 -28.42 -18.04
CA THR A 733 -4.60 -29.82 -17.60
C THR A 733 -4.57 -29.91 -16.07
N GLN A 734 -5.23 -30.93 -15.51
CA GLN A 734 -5.06 -31.28 -14.11
C GLN A 734 -3.60 -31.67 -13.82
N MET A 735 -3.15 -31.44 -12.58
CA MET A 735 -1.79 -31.76 -12.13
C MET A 735 -1.74 -31.89 -10.61
N MET A 736 -0.74 -32.61 -10.11
CA MET A 736 -0.44 -32.69 -8.68
C MET A 736 1.01 -32.26 -8.43
N SER A 737 1.19 -31.22 -7.61
CA SER A 737 2.52 -30.72 -7.24
C SER A 737 2.46 -30.06 -5.87
N TYR A 738 3.15 -30.69 -4.90
CA TYR A 738 3.30 -30.15 -3.55
C TYR A 738 4.78 -29.99 -3.21
N VAL A 739 5.11 -28.84 -2.63
CA VAL A 739 6.44 -28.59 -2.06
C VAL A 739 6.26 -28.50 -0.55
N ILE A 740 7.13 -29.16 0.20
CA ILE A 740 7.05 -29.26 1.66
C ILE A 740 8.40 -28.86 2.23
N ARG A 741 8.42 -28.00 3.24
CA ARG A 741 9.65 -27.61 3.94
C ARG A 741 9.59 -28.02 5.39
N GLY A 742 10.55 -28.83 5.79
CA GLY A 742 10.75 -29.25 7.17
C GLY A 742 11.32 -28.13 8.03
N ARG A 743 11.44 -28.42 9.34
CA ARG A 743 11.76 -27.42 10.37
C ARG A 743 13.20 -26.91 10.30
N GLY A 744 14.11 -27.70 9.76
CA GLY A 744 15.51 -27.34 9.50
C GLY A 744 15.74 -26.82 8.08
N GLY A 745 14.66 -26.57 7.32
CA GLY A 745 14.71 -26.00 5.99
C GLY A 745 14.92 -27.00 4.85
N LYS A 746 14.91 -28.32 5.13
CA LYS A 746 14.97 -29.34 4.07
C LYS A 746 13.69 -29.34 3.24
N VAL A 747 13.82 -29.57 1.95
CA VAL A 747 12.70 -29.49 1.00
C VAL A 747 12.34 -30.88 0.49
N ILE A 748 11.04 -31.18 0.48
CA ILE A 748 10.43 -32.38 -0.08
C ILE A 748 9.51 -31.96 -1.22
N VAL A 749 9.51 -32.70 -2.32
CA VAL A 749 8.53 -32.54 -3.40
C VAL A 749 7.69 -33.80 -3.48
N ILE A 750 6.38 -33.66 -3.64
CA ILE A 750 5.46 -34.76 -4.02
C ILE A 750 4.98 -34.46 -5.44
N ASP A 751 5.25 -35.40 -6.33
CA ASP A 751 4.96 -35.39 -7.76
C ASP A 751 5.66 -34.28 -8.53
N GLY A 752 4.98 -33.27 -9.04
CA GLY A 752 5.66 -32.20 -9.77
C GLY A 752 4.80 -31.57 -10.85
N GLY A 753 3.83 -32.32 -11.35
CA GLY A 753 2.90 -31.86 -12.38
C GLY A 753 3.29 -32.31 -13.77
N ASN A 754 2.67 -31.68 -14.78
CA ASN A 754 2.97 -31.92 -16.18
C ASN A 754 4.27 -31.22 -16.60
N GLY A 755 4.80 -31.55 -17.78
CA GLY A 755 6.01 -30.89 -18.32
C GLY A 755 5.87 -29.37 -18.46
N GLY A 756 4.66 -28.85 -18.72
CA GLY A 756 4.40 -27.41 -18.77
C GLY A 756 4.50 -26.70 -17.41
N ASP A 757 4.42 -27.43 -16.30
CA ASP A 757 4.53 -26.90 -14.93
C ASP A 757 6.00 -26.81 -14.45
N ALA A 758 6.92 -27.49 -15.16
CA ALA A 758 8.34 -27.56 -14.79
C ALA A 758 9.02 -26.20 -14.56
N PRO A 759 8.83 -25.16 -15.41
CA PRO A 759 9.48 -23.87 -15.19
C PRO A 759 9.05 -23.19 -13.89
N TYR A 760 7.76 -23.29 -13.53
CA TYR A 760 7.25 -22.72 -12.28
C TYR A 760 7.79 -23.46 -11.06
N LEU A 761 7.78 -24.80 -11.09
CA LEU A 761 8.34 -25.63 -10.02
C LEU A 761 9.84 -25.37 -9.84
N ALA A 762 10.61 -25.31 -10.93
CA ALA A 762 12.04 -25.01 -10.87
C ALA A 762 12.33 -23.63 -10.27
N GLN A 763 11.57 -22.59 -10.68
CA GLN A 763 11.69 -21.25 -10.11
C GLN A 763 11.32 -21.21 -8.62
N PHE A 764 10.28 -21.97 -8.24
CA PHE A 764 9.86 -22.09 -6.84
C PHE A 764 10.96 -22.74 -5.99
N LEU A 765 11.56 -23.83 -6.48
CA LEU A 765 12.68 -24.50 -5.82
C LEU A 765 13.95 -23.65 -5.79
N GLU A 766 14.18 -22.80 -6.80
CA GLU A 766 15.27 -21.82 -6.80
C GLU A 766 15.11 -20.80 -5.66
N ALA A 767 13.90 -20.27 -5.48
CA ALA A 767 13.60 -19.35 -4.37
C ALA A 767 13.78 -20.00 -2.99
N LEU A 768 13.64 -21.33 -2.89
CA LEU A 768 13.90 -22.10 -1.67
C LEU A 768 15.36 -22.55 -1.51
N GLY A 769 16.26 -22.14 -2.39
CA GLY A 769 17.70 -22.41 -2.27
C GLY A 769 18.25 -23.55 -3.15
N ASN A 770 17.52 -23.95 -4.20
CA ASN A 770 17.99 -24.92 -5.21
C ASN A 770 18.37 -26.31 -4.66
N ARG A 771 17.70 -26.79 -3.62
CA ARG A 771 17.96 -28.13 -3.08
C ARG A 771 16.65 -28.85 -2.72
N VAL A 772 16.52 -30.10 -3.17
CA VAL A 772 15.43 -31.02 -2.82
C VAL A 772 16.03 -32.26 -2.15
N ASP A 773 15.69 -32.48 -0.88
CA ASP A 773 16.21 -33.59 -0.08
C ASP A 773 15.46 -34.91 -0.34
N ALA A 774 14.17 -34.85 -0.67
CA ALA A 774 13.38 -36.01 -1.08
C ALA A 774 12.34 -35.63 -2.13
N TRP A 775 12.23 -36.43 -3.18
CA TRP A 775 11.22 -36.27 -4.22
C TRP A 775 10.39 -37.55 -4.31
N PHE A 776 9.10 -37.49 -4.01
CA PHE A 776 8.19 -38.64 -4.09
C PHE A 776 7.44 -38.60 -5.41
N ILE A 777 7.49 -39.67 -6.21
CA ILE A 777 6.60 -39.90 -7.35
C ILE A 777 5.55 -40.92 -6.94
N THR A 778 4.28 -40.51 -6.95
CA THR A 778 3.20 -41.28 -6.34
C THR A 778 2.69 -42.40 -7.22
N HIS A 779 2.59 -42.19 -8.54
CA HIS A 779 2.13 -43.20 -9.50
C HIS A 779 2.46 -42.82 -10.97
N PRO A 780 2.31 -43.74 -11.94
CA PRO A 780 2.82 -43.53 -13.29
C PRO A 780 1.82 -42.83 -14.24
N HIS A 781 1.44 -41.58 -13.94
CA HIS A 781 0.78 -40.66 -14.88
C HIS A 781 1.57 -39.36 -15.12
N SER A 782 1.43 -38.81 -16.33
CA SER A 782 2.23 -37.68 -16.82
C SER A 782 2.03 -36.40 -16.01
N ASP A 783 0.82 -36.19 -15.50
CA ASP A 783 0.43 -35.04 -14.67
C ASP A 783 0.95 -35.12 -13.23
N HIS A 784 1.78 -36.14 -12.94
CA HIS A 784 2.52 -36.30 -11.70
C HIS A 784 4.04 -36.20 -11.91
N PHE A 785 4.60 -36.87 -12.94
CA PHE A 785 6.06 -36.98 -13.09
C PHE A 785 6.68 -36.17 -14.24
N ASP A 786 5.92 -35.65 -15.21
CA ASP A 786 6.53 -35.05 -16.41
C ASP A 786 7.32 -33.77 -16.08
N ALA A 787 6.90 -33.01 -15.06
CA ALA A 787 7.68 -31.87 -14.60
C ALA A 787 9.09 -32.29 -14.15
N LEU A 788 9.18 -33.41 -13.41
CA LEU A 788 10.45 -33.98 -13.00
C LEU A 788 11.26 -34.43 -14.22
N CYS A 789 10.64 -35.08 -15.22
CA CYS A 789 11.29 -35.45 -16.48
C CYS A 789 11.98 -34.26 -17.16
N GLU A 790 11.32 -33.11 -17.22
CA GLU A 790 11.88 -31.89 -17.80
C GLU A 790 13.00 -31.30 -16.94
N ILE A 791 12.81 -31.26 -15.62
CA ILE A 791 13.79 -30.72 -14.67
C ILE A 791 15.09 -31.55 -14.68
N VAL A 792 15.02 -32.88 -14.66
CA VAL A 792 16.25 -33.70 -14.61
C VAL A 792 17.05 -33.66 -15.90
N LYS A 793 16.42 -33.32 -17.05
CA LYS A 793 17.13 -33.09 -18.32
C LYS A 793 17.95 -31.80 -18.29
N SER A 794 17.47 -30.77 -17.57
CA SER A 794 18.11 -29.45 -17.48
C SER A 794 18.04 -28.88 -16.07
N PRO A 795 18.75 -29.46 -15.08
CA PRO A 795 18.55 -29.13 -13.67
C PRO A 795 19.09 -27.75 -13.26
N GLY A 796 19.94 -27.12 -14.07
CA GLY A 796 20.56 -25.83 -13.72
C GLY A 796 21.38 -25.94 -12.44
N LYS A 797 21.02 -25.17 -11.41
CA LYS A 797 21.64 -25.21 -10.06
C LYS A 797 20.94 -26.17 -9.09
N LEU A 798 19.82 -26.78 -9.49
CA LEU A 798 18.99 -27.59 -8.61
C LEU A 798 19.66 -28.92 -8.26
N GLU A 799 19.84 -29.17 -6.96
CA GLU A 799 20.33 -30.45 -6.44
C GLU A 799 19.18 -31.29 -5.88
N ILE A 800 18.86 -32.40 -6.54
CA ILE A 800 17.95 -33.43 -6.02
C ILE A 800 18.78 -34.48 -5.28
N GLN A 801 18.43 -34.89 -4.07
CA GLN A 801 19.20 -35.87 -3.29
C GLN A 801 18.67 -37.30 -3.49
N ALA A 802 17.36 -37.50 -3.29
CA ALA A 802 16.72 -38.81 -3.38
C ALA A 802 15.38 -38.71 -4.11
N ILE A 803 15.07 -39.72 -4.93
CA ILE A 803 13.77 -39.87 -5.59
C ILE A 803 13.17 -41.19 -5.08
N TYR A 804 12.04 -41.09 -4.41
CA TYR A 804 11.30 -42.21 -3.82
C TYR A 804 10.05 -42.49 -4.65
N ALA A 805 9.75 -43.77 -4.86
CA ALA A 805 8.53 -44.17 -5.54
C ALA A 805 8.19 -45.61 -5.18
N SER A 806 6.97 -46.03 -5.46
CA SER A 806 6.60 -47.45 -5.55
C SER A 806 5.76 -47.57 -6.83
N LEU A 807 6.36 -48.14 -7.88
CA LEU A 807 5.81 -48.11 -9.24
C LEU A 807 5.75 -49.53 -9.82
N PRO A 808 4.68 -49.89 -10.54
CA PRO A 808 4.61 -51.16 -11.24
C PRO A 808 5.77 -51.37 -12.22
N SER A 809 6.12 -52.62 -12.50
CA SER A 809 7.15 -52.92 -13.50
C SER A 809 6.69 -52.57 -14.93
N LEU A 810 7.65 -52.26 -15.82
CA LEU A 810 7.37 -52.02 -17.24
C LEU A 810 6.62 -53.20 -17.90
N ASP A 811 6.98 -54.44 -17.54
CA ASP A 811 6.31 -55.66 -18.01
C ASP A 811 4.84 -55.74 -17.53
N TRP A 812 4.55 -55.23 -16.34
CA TRP A 812 3.20 -55.17 -15.81
C TRP A 812 2.39 -54.09 -16.52
N MET A 813 2.95 -52.89 -16.70
CA MET A 813 2.34 -51.80 -17.46
C MET A 813 1.98 -52.26 -18.88
N GLN A 814 2.90 -52.98 -19.56
CA GLN A 814 2.64 -53.53 -20.89
C GLN A 814 1.42 -54.46 -20.97
N LYS A 815 1.09 -55.19 -19.90
CA LYS A 815 -0.01 -56.17 -19.89
C LYS A 815 -1.34 -55.56 -19.48
N HIS A 816 -1.32 -54.48 -18.71
CA HIS A 816 -2.49 -54.01 -17.97
C HIS A 816 -2.89 -52.57 -18.28
N THR A 817 -2.09 -51.79 -19.02
CA THR A 817 -2.38 -50.38 -19.32
C THR A 817 -2.47 -50.12 -20.83
N SER A 818 -2.90 -48.90 -21.19
CA SER A 818 -2.91 -48.46 -22.58
C SER A 818 -1.48 -48.24 -23.13
N ASP A 819 -1.32 -48.24 -24.46
CA ASP A 819 -0.05 -47.91 -25.11
C ASP A 819 0.45 -46.50 -24.76
N GLY A 820 -0.48 -45.55 -24.54
CA GLY A 820 -0.14 -44.18 -24.14
C GLY A 820 0.46 -44.11 -22.74
N GLU A 821 -0.17 -44.74 -21.76
CA GLU A 821 0.34 -44.82 -20.38
C GLU A 821 1.69 -45.54 -20.33
N ARG A 822 1.83 -46.64 -21.07
CA ARG A 822 3.11 -47.35 -21.18
C ARG A 822 4.20 -46.46 -21.77
N ALA A 823 3.92 -45.77 -22.88
CA ALA A 823 4.90 -44.91 -23.54
C ALA A 823 5.35 -43.73 -22.64
N SER A 824 4.41 -43.10 -21.93
CA SER A 824 4.72 -42.03 -20.97
C SER A 824 5.61 -42.55 -19.83
N PHE A 825 5.30 -43.73 -19.28
CA PHE A 825 6.10 -44.36 -18.24
C PHE A 825 7.51 -44.79 -18.71
N GLU A 826 7.64 -45.27 -19.95
CA GLU A 826 8.93 -45.55 -20.57
C GLU A 826 9.79 -44.28 -20.71
N LEU A 827 9.18 -43.15 -21.08
CA LEU A 827 9.88 -41.86 -21.17
C LEU A 827 10.35 -41.37 -19.80
N PHE A 828 9.56 -41.58 -18.74
CA PHE A 828 9.97 -41.29 -17.37
C PHE A 828 11.21 -42.09 -16.97
N HIS A 829 11.18 -43.41 -17.15
CA HIS A 829 12.34 -44.27 -16.87
C HIS A 829 13.58 -43.87 -17.68
N GLN A 830 13.40 -43.47 -18.94
CA GLN A 830 14.50 -42.96 -19.77
C GLN A 830 15.06 -41.64 -19.23
N ALA A 831 14.22 -40.69 -18.82
CA ALA A 831 14.66 -39.41 -18.28
C ALA A 831 15.45 -39.58 -16.97
N ILE A 832 14.96 -40.43 -16.05
CA ILE A 832 15.64 -40.75 -14.79
C ILE A 832 16.99 -41.43 -15.04
N ALA A 833 17.04 -42.40 -15.96
CA ALA A 833 18.29 -43.09 -16.31
C ALA A 833 19.30 -42.17 -17.01
N GLN A 834 18.85 -41.30 -17.92
CA GLN A 834 19.71 -40.34 -18.61
C GLN A 834 20.29 -39.28 -17.65
N ALA A 835 19.57 -38.95 -16.59
CA ALA A 835 20.05 -38.08 -15.52
C ALA A 835 20.96 -38.79 -14.50
N GLU A 836 21.32 -40.05 -14.75
CA GLU A 836 22.11 -40.91 -13.84
C GLU A 836 21.52 -40.98 -12.42
N ARG A 837 20.18 -40.96 -12.33
CA ARG A 837 19.42 -41.09 -11.08
C ARG A 837 18.84 -42.49 -10.95
N SER A 838 18.50 -42.86 -9.72
CA SER A 838 17.79 -44.10 -9.41
C SER A 838 16.57 -43.80 -8.54
N LEU A 839 15.54 -44.63 -8.69
CA LEU A 839 14.36 -44.60 -7.84
C LEU A 839 14.61 -45.50 -6.63
N ILE A 840 14.28 -45.00 -5.44
CA ILE A 840 14.34 -45.75 -4.20
C ILE A 840 12.93 -46.29 -3.94
N ASP A 841 12.79 -47.61 -4.02
CA ASP A 841 11.54 -48.31 -3.78
C ASP A 841 11.13 -48.24 -2.30
N LEU A 842 9.83 -48.17 -2.03
CA LEU A 842 9.27 -48.05 -0.68
C LEU A 842 8.23 -49.14 -0.39
N ASP A 843 8.28 -49.69 0.82
CA ASP A 843 7.36 -50.74 1.26
C ASP A 843 6.17 -50.17 2.05
N ALA A 844 5.02 -50.84 1.97
CA ALA A 844 3.87 -50.51 2.81
C ALA A 844 4.20 -50.70 4.30
N GLY A 845 3.90 -49.70 5.12
CA GLY A 845 4.24 -49.61 6.53
C GLY A 845 5.64 -49.06 6.81
N GLN A 846 6.43 -48.72 5.77
CA GLN A 846 7.72 -48.07 5.96
C GLN A 846 7.55 -46.66 6.52
N GLU A 847 8.45 -46.28 7.41
CA GLU A 847 8.50 -44.93 7.98
C GLU A 847 9.83 -44.25 7.66
N LEU A 848 9.76 -43.02 7.19
CA LEU A 848 10.90 -42.13 6.99
C LEU A 848 10.81 -40.96 7.99
N GLN A 849 11.96 -40.47 8.41
CA GLN A 849 12.08 -39.27 9.22
C GLN A 849 12.95 -38.26 8.49
N LEU A 850 12.37 -37.13 8.12
CA LEU A 850 13.07 -36.07 7.42
C LEU A 850 12.71 -34.73 8.05
N ASP A 851 13.70 -34.11 8.69
CA ASP A 851 13.64 -32.71 9.14
C ASP A 851 12.45 -32.37 10.07
N GLY A 852 12.17 -33.31 10.99
CA GLY A 852 11.06 -33.21 11.94
C GLY A 852 9.71 -33.70 11.41
N ILE A 853 9.66 -34.22 10.18
CA ILE A 853 8.47 -34.79 9.55
C ILE A 853 8.55 -36.32 9.60
N ARG A 854 7.53 -36.94 10.20
CA ARG A 854 7.30 -38.38 10.11
C ARG A 854 6.48 -38.68 8.87
N ILE A 855 7.05 -39.45 7.95
CA ILE A 855 6.43 -39.83 6.68
C ILE A 855 6.14 -41.33 6.74
N GLU A 856 4.87 -41.69 6.79
CA GLU A 856 4.38 -43.08 6.81
C GLU A 856 3.90 -43.46 5.40
N VAL A 857 4.43 -44.55 4.84
CA VAL A 857 3.97 -45.12 3.57
C VAL A 857 2.83 -46.08 3.87
N LEU A 858 1.59 -45.67 3.58
CA LEU A 858 0.39 -46.44 3.91
C LEU A 858 -0.08 -47.34 2.76
N GLY A 859 0.20 -46.94 1.53
CA GLY A 859 -0.13 -47.67 0.31
C GLY A 859 1.01 -47.59 -0.67
N VAL A 860 1.13 -48.62 -1.49
CA VAL A 860 2.17 -48.84 -2.52
C VAL A 860 1.50 -49.36 -3.78
N ASP A 861 2.26 -49.67 -4.83
CA ASP A 861 1.73 -50.26 -6.05
C ASP A 861 0.93 -51.55 -5.79
N ASN A 862 -0.17 -51.75 -6.52
CA ASN A 862 -1.10 -52.87 -6.32
C ASN A 862 -1.23 -53.69 -7.60
N PRO A 863 -0.20 -54.45 -8.00
CA PRO A 863 -0.19 -55.17 -9.27
C PRO A 863 -1.29 -56.24 -9.40
N GLU A 864 -1.94 -56.62 -8.30
CA GLU A 864 -3.10 -57.50 -8.29
C GLU A 864 -4.44 -56.80 -8.64
N ILE A 865 -4.49 -55.46 -8.60
CA ILE A 865 -5.68 -54.67 -8.94
C ILE A 865 -5.57 -54.20 -10.40
N THR A 866 -6.33 -54.85 -11.29
CA THR A 866 -6.29 -54.54 -12.73
C THR A 866 -7.42 -53.63 -13.21
N GLN A 867 -8.33 -53.23 -12.32
CA GLN A 867 -9.34 -52.19 -12.56
C GLN A 867 -8.72 -50.84 -12.21
N ASN A 868 -8.91 -49.82 -13.07
CA ASN A 868 -8.24 -48.51 -12.93
C ASN A 868 -6.75 -48.66 -12.53
N PRO A 869 -5.97 -49.48 -13.27
CA PRO A 869 -4.77 -50.14 -12.76
C PRO A 869 -3.65 -49.18 -12.33
N VAL A 870 -3.47 -48.09 -13.06
CA VAL A 870 -2.43 -47.09 -12.80
C VAL A 870 -2.73 -46.29 -11.53
N ASN A 871 -3.92 -45.71 -11.46
CA ASN A 871 -4.43 -44.95 -10.32
C ASN A 871 -4.49 -45.78 -9.04
N ASN A 872 -4.97 -47.04 -9.14
CA ASN A 872 -4.98 -47.96 -8.00
C ASN A 872 -3.58 -48.44 -7.57
N SER A 873 -2.52 -48.09 -8.31
CA SER A 873 -1.13 -48.27 -7.91
C SER A 873 -0.52 -47.01 -7.27
N SER A 874 -1.36 -46.09 -6.79
CA SER A 874 -0.94 -44.88 -6.06
C SER A 874 -0.28 -45.19 -4.73
N MET A 875 0.92 -44.64 -4.53
CA MET A 875 1.57 -44.57 -3.24
C MET A 875 0.83 -43.58 -2.34
N VAL A 876 0.37 -44.06 -1.18
CA VAL A 876 -0.35 -43.25 -0.19
C VAL A 876 0.60 -42.87 0.92
N LEU A 877 0.79 -41.57 1.13
CA LEU A 877 1.71 -41.03 2.12
C LEU A 877 0.95 -40.28 3.21
N ARG A 878 1.31 -40.53 4.47
CA ARG A 878 0.87 -39.70 5.59
C ARG A 878 2.07 -38.98 6.16
N MET A 879 2.08 -37.64 6.06
CA MET A 879 3.11 -36.79 6.64
C MET A 879 2.58 -36.13 7.89
N SER A 880 3.32 -36.20 8.99
CA SER A 880 2.85 -35.65 10.27
C SER A 880 3.97 -35.15 11.16
N ASP A 881 3.58 -34.23 12.03
CA ASP A 881 4.35 -33.79 13.17
C ASP A 881 3.42 -33.62 14.39
N PRO A 882 3.91 -33.12 15.55
CA PRO A 882 3.06 -32.91 16.73
C PRO A 882 1.87 -31.95 16.56
N GLN A 883 1.84 -31.10 15.54
CA GLN A 883 0.78 -30.11 15.34
C GLN A 883 -0.27 -30.57 14.33
N LYS A 884 0.15 -31.22 13.24
CA LYS A 884 -0.76 -31.60 12.16
C LYS A 884 -0.36 -32.87 11.41
N SER A 885 -1.31 -33.36 10.63
CA SER A 885 -1.12 -34.48 9.72
C SER A 885 -1.80 -34.26 8.36
N VAL A 886 -1.11 -34.64 7.29
CA VAL A 886 -1.56 -34.51 5.91
C VAL A 886 -1.50 -35.88 5.24
N LEU A 887 -2.62 -36.34 4.72
CA LEU A 887 -2.74 -37.58 3.95
C LEU A 887 -2.77 -37.26 2.46
N PHE A 888 -1.78 -37.76 1.72
CA PHE A 888 -1.71 -37.69 0.27
C PHE A 888 -2.17 -39.02 -0.31
N LEU A 889 -3.31 -39.00 -1.01
CA LEU A 889 -3.91 -40.18 -1.64
C LEU A 889 -3.47 -40.34 -3.10
N ALA A 890 -2.84 -39.32 -3.68
CA ALA A 890 -2.60 -39.20 -5.12
C ALA A 890 -3.88 -39.47 -5.89
N ASP A 891 -3.88 -40.45 -6.79
CA ASP A 891 -5.03 -40.78 -7.63
C ASP A 891 -5.70 -42.09 -7.26
N LEU A 892 -5.51 -42.55 -6.02
CA LEU A 892 -6.02 -43.84 -5.54
C LEU A 892 -7.52 -44.00 -5.85
N GLY A 893 -7.82 -45.05 -6.61
CA GLY A 893 -9.18 -45.41 -7.02
C GLY A 893 -9.97 -46.14 -5.93
N GLU A 894 -11.21 -46.49 -6.26
CA GLU A 894 -12.14 -47.13 -5.33
C GLU A 894 -11.61 -48.46 -4.77
N GLU A 895 -11.02 -49.32 -5.61
CA GLU A 895 -10.53 -50.65 -5.20
C GLU A 895 -9.28 -50.56 -4.30
N GLY A 896 -8.35 -49.66 -4.62
CA GLY A 896 -7.18 -49.38 -3.80
C GLY A 896 -7.58 -48.78 -2.45
N GLY A 897 -8.55 -47.86 -2.44
CA GLY A 897 -9.15 -47.32 -1.22
C GLY A 897 -9.81 -48.40 -0.37
N ASP A 898 -10.63 -49.27 -0.97
CA ASP A 898 -11.26 -50.42 -0.31
C ASP A 898 -10.23 -51.38 0.30
N LYS A 899 -9.12 -51.65 -0.41
CA LYS A 899 -8.02 -52.49 0.08
C LYS A 899 -7.37 -51.87 1.31
N LEU A 900 -7.04 -50.58 1.25
CA LEU A 900 -6.37 -49.88 2.33
C LEU A 900 -7.28 -49.73 3.56
N LEU A 901 -8.56 -49.44 3.36
CA LEU A 901 -9.56 -49.31 4.43
C LEU A 901 -9.84 -50.64 5.17
N ARG A 902 -9.72 -51.78 4.48
CA ARG A 902 -9.84 -53.12 5.09
C ARG A 902 -8.50 -53.70 5.54
N GLY A 903 -7.41 -53.00 5.27
CA GLY A 903 -6.04 -53.45 5.50
C GLY A 903 -5.55 -53.18 6.93
N PRO A 904 -4.37 -53.72 7.29
CA PRO A 904 -3.80 -53.57 8.62
C PRO A 904 -3.38 -52.14 8.98
N LEU A 905 -3.30 -51.23 8.00
CA LEU A 905 -2.91 -49.83 8.18
C LEU A 905 -4.09 -48.86 8.23
N ALA A 906 -5.34 -49.35 8.20
CA ALA A 906 -6.54 -48.51 8.21
C ALA A 906 -6.60 -47.55 9.42
N ASP A 907 -6.10 -47.97 10.58
CA ASP A 907 -6.05 -47.15 11.80
C ASP A 907 -5.01 -46.00 11.75
N ARG A 908 -4.24 -45.90 10.67
CA ARG A 908 -3.30 -44.80 10.40
C ARG A 908 -3.88 -43.72 9.50
N LEU A 909 -4.99 -43.99 8.81
CA LEU A 909 -5.60 -43.05 7.87
C LEU A 909 -6.11 -41.74 8.47
N PRO A 910 -6.63 -41.67 9.72
CA PRO A 910 -7.11 -40.42 10.27
C PRO A 910 -6.05 -39.29 10.22
N SER A 911 -6.42 -38.16 9.61
CA SER A 911 -5.51 -37.03 9.34
C SER A 911 -6.26 -35.70 9.35
N ASP A 912 -5.58 -34.61 9.70
CA ASP A 912 -6.20 -33.27 9.79
C ASP A 912 -6.51 -32.69 8.40
N TYR A 913 -5.62 -32.98 7.44
CA TYR A 913 -5.74 -32.62 6.04
C TYR A 913 -5.75 -33.88 5.18
N VAL A 914 -6.56 -33.87 4.11
CA VAL A 914 -6.52 -34.89 3.06
C VAL A 914 -6.39 -34.22 1.70
N GLN A 915 -5.47 -34.70 0.87
CA GLN A 915 -5.51 -34.39 -0.56
C GLN A 915 -6.56 -35.28 -1.22
N MET A 916 -7.46 -34.64 -1.97
CA MET A 916 -8.60 -35.29 -2.61
C MET A 916 -8.13 -36.18 -3.76
N ALA A 917 -8.41 -37.47 -3.64
CA ALA A 917 -7.93 -38.48 -4.56
C ALA A 917 -8.37 -38.20 -6.01
N HIS A 918 -7.48 -38.44 -6.96
CA HIS A 918 -7.73 -38.39 -8.40
C HIS A 918 -8.25 -37.02 -8.82
N HIS A 919 -7.53 -35.99 -8.37
CA HIS A 919 -7.90 -34.59 -8.56
C HIS A 919 -9.33 -34.25 -8.10
N GLY A 920 -9.86 -35.00 -7.13
CA GLY A 920 -11.22 -34.83 -6.61
C GLY A 920 -12.33 -35.45 -7.48
N GLN A 921 -12.00 -36.33 -8.43
CA GLN A 921 -12.97 -37.03 -9.27
C GLN A 921 -12.65 -38.53 -9.38
N THR A 922 -13.66 -39.40 -9.27
CA THR A 922 -13.50 -40.86 -9.49
C THR A 922 -12.34 -41.50 -8.69
N GLY A 923 -12.08 -40.99 -7.48
CA GLY A 923 -11.11 -41.54 -6.53
C GLY A 923 -11.78 -42.49 -5.53
N VAL A 924 -11.21 -42.59 -4.33
CA VAL A 924 -11.78 -43.37 -3.21
C VAL A 924 -13.23 -42.98 -2.87
N LYS A 925 -13.95 -43.91 -2.23
CA LYS A 925 -15.37 -43.76 -1.87
C LYS A 925 -15.60 -42.85 -0.65
N GLU A 926 -16.84 -42.42 -0.46
CA GLU A 926 -17.26 -41.58 0.68
C GLU A 926 -16.93 -42.20 2.05
N ASP A 927 -17.07 -43.52 2.21
CA ASP A 927 -16.77 -44.22 3.45
C ASP A 927 -15.27 -44.16 3.82
N PHE A 928 -14.39 -44.15 2.83
CA PHE A 928 -12.97 -43.90 3.03
C PHE A 928 -12.73 -42.50 3.63
N TYR A 929 -13.29 -41.46 3.02
CA TYR A 929 -13.14 -40.09 3.55
C TYR A 929 -13.78 -39.92 4.93
N ARG A 930 -14.90 -40.59 5.20
CA ARG A 930 -15.51 -40.64 6.54
C ARG A 930 -14.58 -41.28 7.58
N HIS A 931 -13.81 -42.30 7.19
CA HIS A 931 -12.82 -42.94 8.07
C HIS A 931 -11.58 -42.06 8.29
N VAL A 932 -11.12 -41.35 7.25
CA VAL A 932 -10.06 -40.34 7.39
C VAL A 932 -10.49 -39.20 8.31
N ASN A 933 -11.77 -38.82 8.27
CA ASN A 933 -12.38 -37.76 9.08
C ASN A 933 -11.55 -36.45 9.11
N PRO A 934 -11.22 -35.87 7.95
CA PRO A 934 -10.40 -34.67 7.88
C PRO A 934 -11.17 -33.43 8.32
N ARG A 935 -10.43 -32.37 8.66
CA ARG A 935 -10.98 -31.01 8.83
C ARG A 935 -10.72 -30.13 7.62
N ASN A 936 -9.79 -30.52 6.75
CA ASN A 936 -9.37 -29.70 5.62
C ASN A 936 -9.13 -30.56 4.38
N CYS A 937 -9.50 -30.04 3.21
CA CYS A 937 -9.34 -30.73 1.93
C CYS A 937 -8.41 -29.96 1.00
N LEU A 938 -7.43 -30.64 0.42
CA LEU A 938 -6.52 -30.12 -0.59
C LEU A 938 -6.99 -30.62 -1.96
N TRP A 939 -7.42 -29.71 -2.82
CA TRP A 939 -7.99 -30.01 -4.12
C TRP A 939 -6.99 -29.64 -5.22
N PRO A 940 -6.17 -30.60 -5.71
CA PRO A 940 -5.35 -30.42 -6.91
C PRO A 940 -6.25 -30.48 -8.16
N THR A 941 -7.31 -29.67 -8.17
CA THR A 941 -8.43 -29.72 -9.09
C THR A 941 -8.51 -28.41 -9.87
N PRO A 942 -8.25 -28.38 -11.18
CA PRO A 942 -8.35 -27.16 -11.98
C PRO A 942 -9.80 -26.68 -12.07
N ILE A 943 -10.00 -25.40 -12.40
CA ILE A 943 -11.33 -24.76 -12.35
C ILE A 943 -12.39 -25.44 -13.24
N TRP A 944 -12.01 -25.94 -14.41
CA TRP A 944 -12.94 -26.66 -15.29
C TRP A 944 -13.39 -27.98 -14.66
N LEU A 945 -12.48 -28.69 -13.97
CA LEU A 945 -12.80 -29.96 -13.32
C LEU A 945 -13.62 -29.73 -12.05
N TRP A 946 -13.32 -28.65 -11.32
CA TRP A 946 -14.09 -28.21 -10.16
C TRP A 946 -15.55 -27.90 -10.52
N ASN A 947 -15.76 -27.26 -11.67
CA ASN A 947 -17.08 -26.94 -12.21
C ASN A 947 -17.74 -28.11 -12.96
N ASN A 948 -17.04 -29.24 -13.10
CA ASN A 948 -17.43 -30.36 -13.95
C ASN A 948 -17.82 -29.90 -15.37
N ASP A 949 -16.97 -29.10 -16.01
CA ASP A 949 -17.22 -28.45 -17.30
C ASP A 949 -16.30 -28.99 -18.39
N ASN A 950 -16.86 -29.63 -19.42
CA ASN A 950 -16.11 -30.15 -20.56
C ASN A 950 -16.06 -29.19 -21.77
N GLY A 951 -16.43 -27.92 -21.55
CA GLY A 951 -16.63 -26.89 -22.57
C GLY A 951 -18.11 -26.63 -22.88
N GLY A 952 -19.03 -27.41 -22.31
CA GLY A 952 -20.49 -27.24 -22.44
C GLY A 952 -21.12 -26.37 -21.36
N GLY A 953 -20.34 -25.82 -20.42
CA GLY A 953 -20.79 -25.08 -19.25
C GLY A 953 -20.78 -25.93 -17.98
N ALA A 954 -21.14 -25.32 -16.84
CA ALA A 954 -21.10 -25.99 -15.54
C ALA A 954 -21.89 -27.32 -15.52
N ASN A 955 -21.28 -28.37 -14.97
CA ASN A 955 -21.84 -29.71 -14.86
C ASN A 955 -22.15 -30.42 -16.19
N SER A 956 -21.46 -30.06 -17.28
CA SER A 956 -21.56 -30.72 -18.59
C SER A 956 -20.66 -31.95 -18.73
N GLY A 957 -19.68 -32.09 -17.84
CA GLY A 957 -18.65 -33.14 -17.87
C GLY A 957 -19.10 -34.48 -17.26
N PRO A 958 -18.38 -35.58 -17.58
CA PRO A 958 -18.66 -36.91 -17.04
C PRO A 958 -18.05 -37.15 -15.64
N TRP A 959 -17.43 -36.14 -15.02
CA TRP A 959 -16.66 -36.30 -13.78
C TRP A 959 -17.55 -36.25 -12.54
N ARG A 960 -17.11 -36.93 -11.47
CA ARG A 960 -17.84 -37.00 -10.20
C ARG A 960 -17.48 -35.87 -9.22
N THR A 961 -16.80 -34.80 -9.66
CA THR A 961 -16.28 -33.76 -8.77
C THR A 961 -17.35 -33.10 -7.91
N LEU A 962 -18.54 -32.82 -8.47
CA LEU A 962 -19.65 -32.24 -7.71
C LEU A 962 -20.19 -33.20 -6.65
N GLU A 963 -20.17 -34.50 -6.92
CA GLU A 963 -20.58 -35.53 -5.97
C GLU A 963 -19.58 -35.60 -4.80
N VAL A 964 -18.27 -35.63 -5.09
CA VAL A 964 -17.22 -35.64 -4.05
C VAL A 964 -17.28 -34.36 -3.22
N ARG A 965 -17.52 -33.19 -3.83
CA ARG A 965 -17.75 -31.93 -3.10
C ARG A 965 -18.93 -32.05 -2.14
N ALA A 966 -20.07 -32.55 -2.61
CA ALA A 966 -21.25 -32.76 -1.78
C ALA A 966 -21.02 -33.80 -0.65
N TRP A 967 -20.08 -34.73 -0.82
CA TRP A 967 -19.64 -35.60 0.27
C TRP A 967 -18.88 -34.81 1.33
N MET A 968 -17.94 -33.97 0.90
CA MET A 968 -17.11 -33.17 1.80
C MET A 968 -17.93 -32.11 2.55
N ASP A 969 -18.92 -31.51 1.90
CA ASP A 969 -19.86 -30.56 2.53
C ASP A 969 -20.70 -31.20 3.66
N ARG A 970 -20.81 -32.54 3.69
CA ARG A 970 -21.49 -33.30 4.76
C ARG A 970 -20.55 -33.72 5.89
N LEU A 971 -19.25 -33.56 5.72
CA LEU A 971 -18.22 -33.79 6.73
C LEU A 971 -17.90 -32.48 7.47
N PRO A 972 -17.26 -32.52 8.65
CA PRO A 972 -16.91 -31.31 9.41
C PRO A 972 -15.70 -30.57 8.80
N ILE A 973 -15.73 -30.31 7.50
CA ILE A 973 -14.70 -29.57 6.77
C ILE A 973 -14.78 -28.10 7.15
N GLN A 974 -13.64 -27.55 7.56
CA GLN A 974 -13.44 -26.15 7.90
C GLN A 974 -12.98 -25.35 6.68
N ARG A 975 -12.16 -25.96 5.81
CA ARG A 975 -11.60 -25.27 4.64
C ARG A 975 -11.35 -26.19 3.45
N HIS A 976 -11.67 -25.67 2.27
CA HIS A 976 -11.30 -26.24 0.97
C HIS A 976 -10.19 -25.39 0.36
N TYR A 977 -9.03 -26.00 0.12
CA TYR A 977 -7.89 -25.39 -0.54
C TYR A 977 -7.90 -25.77 -2.03
N LYS A 978 -8.24 -24.83 -2.91
CA LYS A 978 -8.50 -25.08 -4.33
C LYS A 978 -7.32 -24.59 -5.17
N MET A 979 -6.74 -25.45 -6.02
CA MET A 979 -5.50 -25.09 -6.74
C MET A 979 -5.62 -23.82 -7.61
N PHE A 980 -6.82 -23.51 -8.09
CA PHE A 980 -7.09 -22.31 -8.90
C PHE A 980 -7.28 -21.02 -8.09
N ASP A 981 -7.18 -21.08 -6.76
CA ASP A 981 -7.07 -19.89 -5.90
C ASP A 981 -5.62 -19.33 -5.87
N GLY A 982 -4.71 -19.90 -6.67
CA GLY A 982 -3.29 -19.53 -6.72
C GLY A 982 -2.40 -20.38 -5.81
N LEU A 983 -1.24 -19.85 -5.44
CA LEU A 983 -0.31 -20.52 -4.52
C LEU A 983 -0.89 -20.60 -3.10
N ILE A 984 -1.11 -21.82 -2.61
CA ILE A 984 -1.65 -22.07 -1.28
C ILE A 984 -0.53 -22.50 -0.34
N ARG A 985 -0.43 -21.87 0.84
CA ARG A 985 0.47 -22.24 1.93
C ARG A 985 -0.30 -22.72 3.16
N ILE A 986 0.17 -23.81 3.77
CA ILE A 986 -0.38 -24.43 4.97
C ILE A 986 0.73 -24.61 6.00
N GLU A 987 0.53 -24.04 7.18
CA GLU A 987 1.47 -24.05 8.32
C GLU A 987 1.03 -24.98 9.45
#